data_AF-A0A7Y3UGB0-F1
#
_entry.id   AF-A0A7Y3UGB0-F1
#
_cell.length_a   1.000
_cell.length_b   1.000
_cell.length_c   1.000
_cell.angle_alpha   90.00
_cell.angle_beta   90.00
_cell.angle_gamma   90.00
#
_symmetry.space_group_name_H-M   'P 1'
#
loop_
_entity.id
_entity.type
_entity.pdbx_description
1 polymer ?
#
loop_
_entity_poly.entity_id
_entity_poly.type
_entity_poly.pdbx_seq_one_letter_code
_entity_poly.pdbx_strand_id
1 'polypeptide(L)'
;MKKHFILFLFLIYVVAAYSQSKVSGSIKDAKTNKAVPFVTILYNNSNTGISADIDGRFTVKEGTFSSLTFSAIGYEKLHLTEAQITSQNFNIKLSPSTYNLSEVVIVPGENPAHRIIHLAVENRNRNNPEKNTAFFYESYNKMVFTTPLDSSIKSSLDSITIQSAIAEKVDSFEMSKILFLMESIAERNYIPPHHSKELVTESRISGLKTPFFSLLGTQLQSFSLYEDYVEIYGLNYLSPISKGSTSKYLFILEDTLFSGADTSFIISFRPRRNKYFTGLKGVLSINSNQYAVEHFAATQSDSNAFPVSVQQRYQLIENKQWFPVQLHIDILFEADADLSMNIKGVGKSYIRKIQLKSALQKNEIGNVNLKMADDIKFKNEAYWKTVREVPLSRNELASYQYIDSIGEAENFDKIVYLTKGFAQGFVPIGKFNLMLNKLAKFNEFEGTRLGLGFETGDGIIKNLHLGAFAGYGFKDKAWKYGSHLRWQPNSEKQFEMKLSYANDLINIGGVEYFKKTRDLTSTSNIQNLVNDQLDGIELYQTEISFRALRDFHFTFFGNQQTRTLNSKYNYDAKENQELTNYSYRLTEAGINFRFSFQEKFTEFLGLTLPIVTKYPVIYFKYSHGFKGLLLGEYDYNRYDLSIFKSATIKHLGVTSFQINAGLIDKSIPLTAQYTMRGIYNEEVKITSSYSFETMLPNEFFAEQYVNLFWRHNFGKLLFQSAKFKPEILIVSSVAYGKLDAVEKHQNFDFKTFEKGYFESGIQVNNLLRIKYFFKGIYFGFGVGAYYRYGEYQLPNMEDNFAFKLTTTLSL
;
A
#
# COMPACT_ATOMS: atom_id res chain seq x y z
N MET A 1 -67.10 30.81 12.14
CA MET A 1 -67.20 29.35 12.36
C MET A 1 -66.82 28.51 11.14
N LYS A 2 -67.36 28.74 9.92
CA LYS A 2 -67.02 27.94 8.71
C LYS A 2 -65.51 27.87 8.36
N LYS A 3 -64.74 28.96 8.53
CA LYS A 3 -63.28 28.96 8.26
C LYS A 3 -62.46 28.12 9.26
N HIS A 4 -62.91 28.02 10.52
CA HIS A 4 -62.20 27.24 11.55
C HIS A 4 -62.51 25.73 11.43
N PHE A 5 -63.70 25.38 10.95
CA PHE A 5 -64.08 24.00 10.66
C PHE A 5 -63.28 23.42 9.47
N ILE A 6 -63.03 24.22 8.43
CA ILE A 6 -62.19 23.83 7.29
C ILE A 6 -60.73 23.66 7.71
N LEU A 7 -60.20 24.53 8.58
CA LEU A 7 -58.84 24.40 9.12
C LEU A 7 -58.68 23.13 9.97
N PHE A 8 -59.70 22.78 10.76
CA PHE A 8 -59.71 21.55 11.57
C PHE A 8 -59.78 20.28 10.70
N LEU A 9 -60.60 20.27 9.64
CA LEU A 9 -60.65 19.18 8.65
C LEU A 9 -59.32 19.04 7.88
N PHE A 10 -58.67 20.16 7.53
CA PHE A 10 -57.35 20.14 6.91
C PHE A 10 -56.29 19.59 7.86
N LEU A 11 -56.35 19.94 9.16
CA LEU A 11 -55.43 19.42 10.18
C LEU A 11 -55.60 17.91 10.39
N ILE A 12 -56.84 17.39 10.40
CA ILE A 12 -57.11 15.94 10.48
C ILE A 12 -56.59 15.22 9.24
N TYR A 13 -56.74 15.82 8.04
CA TYR A 13 -56.23 15.25 6.80
C TYR A 13 -54.70 15.18 6.77
N VAL A 14 -54.02 16.21 7.31
CA VAL A 14 -52.55 16.21 7.46
C VAL A 14 -52.11 15.13 8.45
N VAL A 15 -52.77 14.97 9.60
CA VAL A 15 -52.42 13.91 10.57
C VAL A 15 -52.63 12.51 10.00
N ALA A 16 -53.70 12.28 9.22
CA ALA A 16 -53.93 11.00 8.54
C ALA A 16 -52.89 10.71 7.44
N ALA A 17 -52.42 11.72 6.71
CA ALA A 17 -51.38 11.56 5.69
C ALA A 17 -50.00 11.20 6.28
N TYR A 18 -49.74 11.59 7.53
CA TYR A 18 -48.51 11.26 8.26
C TYR A 18 -48.54 9.88 8.97
N SER A 19 -49.66 9.15 8.94
CA SER A 19 -49.83 7.85 9.62
C SER A 19 -49.35 6.62 8.80
N GLN A 20 -48.51 6.81 7.76
CA GLN A 20 -47.91 5.67 7.05
C GLN A 20 -46.81 5.05 7.92
N SER A 21 -47.19 4.09 8.76
CA SER A 21 -46.25 3.29 9.55
C SER A 21 -45.33 2.48 8.64
N LYS A 22 -44.01 2.63 8.83
CA LYS A 22 -43.00 1.80 8.18
C LYS A 22 -42.60 0.70 9.15
N VAL A 23 -42.66 -0.55 8.72
CA VAL A 23 -42.24 -1.69 9.53
C VAL A 23 -40.91 -2.22 9.01
N SER A 24 -39.97 -2.43 9.92
CA SER A 24 -38.64 -2.93 9.59
C SER A 24 -38.45 -4.34 10.12
N GLY A 25 -37.81 -5.19 9.33
CA GLY A 25 -37.54 -6.59 9.63
C GLY A 25 -36.10 -6.99 9.36
N SER A 26 -35.76 -8.24 9.69
CA SER A 26 -34.46 -8.84 9.39
C SER A 26 -34.62 -10.25 8.84
N ILE A 27 -33.79 -10.63 7.88
CA ILE A 27 -33.78 -11.94 7.24
C ILE A 27 -32.48 -12.64 7.57
N LYS A 28 -32.58 -13.85 8.12
CA LYS A 28 -31.45 -14.65 8.59
C LYS A 28 -31.50 -16.05 8.03
N ASP A 29 -30.33 -16.65 7.91
CA ASP A 29 -30.18 -18.05 7.56
C ASP A 29 -30.67 -18.92 8.72
N ALA A 30 -31.54 -19.89 8.44
CA ALA A 30 -32.16 -20.73 9.45
C ALA A 30 -31.15 -21.60 10.23
N LYS A 31 -30.03 -21.98 9.61
CA LYS A 31 -29.01 -22.86 10.18
C LYS A 31 -27.92 -22.09 10.91
N THR A 32 -27.44 -21.01 10.34
CA THR A 32 -26.30 -20.23 10.88
C THR A 32 -26.73 -19.00 11.67
N ASN A 33 -28.00 -18.61 11.57
CA ASN A 33 -28.56 -17.40 12.17
C ASN A 33 -27.85 -16.09 11.73
N LYS A 34 -27.05 -16.15 10.66
CA LYS A 34 -26.39 -14.99 10.03
C LYS A 34 -27.35 -14.28 9.09
N ALA A 35 -27.15 -12.99 8.90
CA ALA A 35 -27.94 -12.20 7.95
C ALA A 35 -27.80 -12.75 6.51
N VAL A 36 -28.92 -12.80 5.78
CA VAL A 36 -28.92 -13.10 4.34
C VAL A 36 -29.05 -11.77 3.58
N PRO A 37 -28.01 -11.33 2.87
CA PRO A 37 -28.03 -10.05 2.17
C PRO A 37 -28.80 -10.14 0.85
N PHE A 38 -29.32 -9.00 0.39
CA PHE A 38 -29.92 -8.82 -0.94
C PHE A 38 -31.08 -9.79 -1.26
N VAL A 39 -31.80 -10.23 -0.23
CA VAL A 39 -33.00 -11.04 -0.41
C VAL A 39 -34.03 -10.20 -1.15
N THR A 40 -34.53 -10.74 -2.26
CA THR A 40 -35.64 -10.18 -3.01
C THR A 40 -36.94 -10.42 -2.25
N ILE A 41 -37.70 -9.36 -2.02
CA ILE A 41 -38.96 -9.38 -1.27
C ILE A 41 -40.07 -8.89 -2.20
N LEU A 42 -40.89 -9.81 -2.69
CA LEU A 42 -41.96 -9.53 -3.64
C LEU A 42 -43.29 -9.34 -2.90
N TYR A 43 -44.04 -8.32 -3.29
CA TYR A 43 -45.37 -8.06 -2.77
C TYR A 43 -46.42 -8.88 -3.53
N ASN A 44 -47.27 -9.60 -2.80
CA ASN A 44 -48.49 -10.24 -3.31
C ASN A 44 -48.27 -11.14 -4.56
N ASN A 45 -47.13 -11.84 -4.64
CA ASN A 45 -46.72 -12.63 -5.82
C ASN A 45 -46.65 -11.84 -7.14
N SER A 46 -46.43 -10.53 -7.08
CA SER A 46 -46.13 -9.69 -8.25
C SER A 46 -44.62 -9.51 -8.43
N ASN A 47 -44.19 -8.96 -9.57
CA ASN A 47 -42.79 -8.52 -9.77
C ASN A 47 -42.49 -7.15 -9.12
N THR A 48 -43.41 -6.62 -8.33
CA THR A 48 -43.21 -5.40 -7.54
C THR A 48 -42.64 -5.79 -6.19
N GLY A 49 -41.52 -5.20 -5.80
CA GLY A 49 -40.83 -5.61 -4.58
C GLY A 49 -39.75 -4.65 -4.11
N ILE A 50 -39.08 -5.06 -3.04
CA ILE A 50 -37.87 -4.41 -2.51
C ILE A 50 -36.77 -5.45 -2.33
N SER A 51 -35.54 -4.99 -2.14
CA SER A 51 -34.42 -5.85 -1.74
C SER A 51 -34.02 -5.53 -0.30
N ALA A 52 -33.65 -6.56 0.45
CA ALA A 52 -32.97 -6.39 1.73
C ALA A 52 -31.57 -5.79 1.55
N ASP A 53 -31.06 -5.16 2.59
CA ASP A 53 -29.69 -4.62 2.62
C ASP A 53 -28.63 -5.68 2.92
N ILE A 54 -27.39 -5.24 3.13
CA ILE A 54 -26.23 -6.11 3.40
C ILE A 54 -26.30 -6.84 4.75
N ASP A 55 -27.12 -6.32 5.68
CA ASP A 55 -27.38 -6.91 6.99
C ASP A 55 -28.70 -7.72 7.00
N GLY A 56 -29.28 -7.97 5.80
CA GLY A 56 -30.56 -8.66 5.66
C GLY A 56 -31.73 -7.86 6.23
N ARG A 57 -31.57 -6.57 6.49
CA ARG A 57 -32.64 -5.69 6.96
C ARG A 57 -33.47 -5.19 5.80
N PHE A 58 -34.77 -5.08 6.01
CA PHE A 58 -35.70 -4.56 5.03
C PHE A 58 -36.75 -3.69 5.71
N THR A 59 -37.32 -2.75 4.96
CA THR A 59 -38.39 -1.89 5.44
C THR A 59 -39.54 -1.90 4.44
N VAL A 60 -40.72 -2.29 4.91
CA VAL A 60 -41.97 -2.31 4.15
C VAL A 60 -42.94 -1.28 4.73
N LYS A 61 -43.87 -0.78 3.91
CA LYS A 61 -44.97 0.06 4.40
C LYS A 61 -46.08 -0.84 4.95
N GLU A 62 -46.54 -0.56 6.16
CA GLU A 62 -47.64 -1.30 6.78
C GLU A 62 -48.92 -1.18 5.92
N GLY A 63 -49.68 -2.26 5.76
CA GLY A 63 -50.90 -2.29 4.95
C GLY A 63 -50.71 -2.27 3.42
N THR A 64 -49.48 -2.35 2.90
CA THR A 64 -49.22 -2.39 1.44
C THR A 64 -49.14 -3.80 0.85
N PHE A 65 -49.23 -4.84 1.68
CA PHE A 65 -49.07 -6.24 1.25
C PHE A 65 -49.96 -7.18 2.05
N SER A 66 -50.51 -8.21 1.40
CA SER A 66 -51.21 -9.32 2.05
C SER A 66 -50.28 -10.52 2.26
N SER A 67 -49.24 -10.64 1.43
CA SER A 67 -48.18 -11.64 1.52
C SER A 67 -46.86 -11.11 0.96
N LEU A 68 -45.76 -11.61 1.51
CA LEU A 68 -44.41 -11.37 1.00
C LEU A 68 -43.78 -12.70 0.57
N THR A 69 -43.17 -12.70 -0.60
CA THR A 69 -42.34 -13.80 -1.08
C THR A 69 -40.87 -13.39 -1.01
N PHE A 70 -40.10 -14.13 -0.22
CA PHE A 70 -38.67 -13.94 -0.03
C PHE A 70 -37.90 -14.91 -0.93
N SER A 71 -37.01 -14.38 -1.76
CA SER A 71 -36.21 -15.14 -2.72
C SER A 71 -34.75 -14.70 -2.67
N ALA A 72 -33.84 -15.65 -2.52
CA ALA A 72 -32.40 -15.39 -2.55
C ALA A 72 -31.68 -16.56 -3.22
N ILE A 73 -30.60 -16.25 -3.93
CA ILE A 73 -29.78 -17.28 -4.60
C ILE A 73 -29.16 -18.19 -3.54
N GLY A 74 -29.34 -19.51 -3.70
CA GLY A 74 -28.88 -20.51 -2.75
C GLY A 74 -29.82 -20.78 -1.57
N TYR A 75 -31.01 -20.16 -1.54
CA TYR A 75 -32.03 -20.36 -0.53
C TYR A 75 -33.35 -20.82 -1.14
N GLU A 76 -34.16 -21.53 -0.37
CA GLU A 76 -35.52 -21.87 -0.76
C GLU A 76 -36.40 -20.61 -0.73
N LYS A 77 -37.27 -20.46 -1.74
CA LYS A 77 -38.24 -19.37 -1.76
C LYS A 77 -39.23 -19.56 -0.62
N LEU A 78 -39.40 -18.53 0.21
CA LEU A 78 -40.29 -18.55 1.36
C LEU A 78 -41.44 -17.58 1.13
N HIS A 79 -42.67 -18.09 1.19
CA HIS A 79 -43.88 -17.28 1.09
C HIS A 79 -44.54 -17.17 2.45
N LEU A 80 -44.79 -15.95 2.93
CA LEU A 80 -45.43 -15.68 4.22
C LEU A 80 -46.56 -14.67 4.08
N THR A 81 -47.66 -14.90 4.78
CA THR A 81 -48.77 -13.93 4.89
C THR A 81 -48.42 -12.83 5.90
N GLU A 82 -49.11 -11.69 5.83
CA GLU A 82 -48.93 -10.59 6.78
C GLU A 82 -49.07 -11.05 8.24
N ALA A 83 -50.06 -11.89 8.55
CA ALA A 83 -50.24 -12.45 9.89
C ALA A 83 -49.03 -13.28 10.37
N GLN A 84 -48.43 -14.08 9.49
CA GLN A 84 -47.25 -14.88 9.82
C GLN A 84 -46.02 -14.00 10.04
N ILE A 85 -45.83 -12.97 9.21
CA ILE A 85 -44.71 -12.03 9.33
C ILE A 85 -44.80 -11.25 10.65
N THR A 86 -45.98 -10.74 10.99
CA THR A 86 -46.21 -10.01 12.24
C THR A 86 -46.03 -10.91 13.46
N SER A 87 -46.48 -12.16 13.41
CA SER A 87 -46.27 -13.13 14.50
C SER A 87 -44.79 -13.45 14.78
N GLN A 88 -43.93 -13.29 13.76
CA GLN A 88 -42.49 -13.49 13.86
C GLN A 88 -41.74 -12.19 14.20
N ASN A 89 -42.44 -11.10 14.54
CA ASN A 89 -41.86 -9.77 14.73
C ASN A 89 -40.94 -9.37 13.56
N PHE A 90 -41.32 -9.73 12.33
CA PHE A 90 -40.56 -9.43 11.12
C PHE A 90 -39.13 -10.01 11.09
N ASN A 91 -38.85 -11.05 11.89
CA ASN A 91 -37.58 -11.78 11.90
C ASN A 91 -37.72 -13.09 11.11
N ILE A 92 -37.40 -13.03 9.83
CA ILE A 92 -37.65 -14.09 8.85
C ILE A 92 -36.43 -15.01 8.75
N LYS A 93 -36.66 -16.33 8.70
CA LYS A 93 -35.59 -17.33 8.54
C LYS A 93 -35.69 -18.06 7.21
N LEU A 94 -34.64 -17.98 6.39
CA LEU A 94 -34.54 -18.68 5.11
C LEU A 94 -33.76 -19.98 5.24
N SER A 95 -34.28 -21.06 4.65
CA SER A 95 -33.61 -22.36 4.59
C SER A 95 -32.66 -22.40 3.39
N PRO A 96 -31.39 -22.81 3.57
CA PRO A 96 -30.47 -23.02 2.45
C PRO A 96 -31.02 -24.10 1.50
N SER A 97 -30.97 -23.86 0.20
CA SER A 97 -31.37 -24.83 -0.82
C SER A 97 -30.21 -25.78 -1.13
N THR A 98 -30.49 -27.08 -1.24
CA THR A 98 -29.52 -28.11 -1.64
C THR A 98 -29.47 -28.33 -3.16
N TYR A 99 -30.27 -27.61 -3.94
CA TYR A 99 -30.34 -27.79 -5.39
C TYR A 99 -29.14 -27.17 -6.12
N ASN A 100 -28.45 -28.01 -6.91
CA ASN A 100 -27.54 -27.53 -7.96
C ASN A 100 -28.35 -26.70 -8.97
N LEU A 101 -27.85 -25.51 -9.32
CA LEU A 101 -28.39 -24.66 -10.39
C LEU A 101 -28.69 -25.52 -11.62
N SER A 102 -29.96 -25.58 -12.02
CA SER A 102 -30.38 -26.26 -13.26
C SER A 102 -29.59 -25.68 -14.43
N GLU A 103 -29.16 -26.55 -15.34
CA GLU A 103 -28.41 -26.16 -16.54
C GLU A 103 -29.23 -25.14 -17.33
N VAL A 104 -28.70 -23.93 -17.50
CA VAL A 104 -29.34 -22.88 -18.29
C VAL A 104 -29.40 -23.34 -19.74
N VAL A 105 -30.60 -23.59 -20.23
CA VAL A 105 -30.86 -23.84 -21.65
C VAL A 105 -30.59 -22.53 -22.39
N ILE A 106 -29.41 -22.41 -22.99
CA ILE A 106 -29.10 -21.31 -23.91
C ILE A 106 -29.88 -21.58 -25.20
N VAL A 107 -31.03 -20.93 -25.34
CA VAL A 107 -31.76 -20.87 -26.61
C VAL A 107 -30.94 -20.08 -27.64
N PRO A 108 -30.99 -20.45 -28.94
CA PRO A 108 -30.31 -19.69 -29.98
C PRO A 108 -30.83 -18.24 -30.03
N GLY A 109 -29.94 -17.28 -29.73
CA GLY A 109 -30.24 -15.85 -29.66
C GLY A 109 -29.14 -15.04 -28.96
N GLU A 110 -29.24 -13.72 -28.97
CA GLU A 110 -28.34 -12.85 -28.20
C GLU A 110 -28.67 -12.95 -26.70
N ASN A 111 -27.66 -13.14 -25.85
CA ASN A 111 -27.86 -13.28 -24.41
C ASN A 111 -28.51 -12.01 -23.84
N PRO A 112 -29.69 -12.08 -23.20
CA PRO A 112 -30.43 -10.89 -22.73
C PRO A 112 -29.65 -10.06 -21.71
N ALA A 113 -28.74 -10.68 -20.93
CA ALA A 113 -27.88 -9.97 -19.99
C ALA A 113 -26.81 -9.13 -20.69
N HIS A 114 -26.35 -9.52 -21.90
CA HIS A 114 -25.27 -8.80 -22.59
C HIS A 114 -25.65 -7.36 -22.90
N ARG A 115 -26.87 -7.10 -23.38
CA ARG A 115 -27.36 -5.74 -23.65
C ARG A 115 -27.24 -4.85 -22.41
N ILE A 116 -27.66 -5.36 -21.25
CA ILE A 116 -27.65 -4.63 -19.98
C ILE A 116 -26.19 -4.36 -19.52
N ILE A 117 -25.32 -5.36 -19.63
CA ILE A 117 -23.90 -5.23 -19.31
C ILE A 117 -23.21 -4.22 -20.24
N HIS A 118 -23.50 -4.23 -21.54
CA HIS A 118 -22.95 -3.27 -22.49
C HIS A 118 -23.34 -1.83 -22.11
N LEU A 119 -24.60 -1.59 -21.77
CA LEU A 119 -25.08 -0.28 -21.32
C LEU A 119 -24.46 0.15 -19.99
N ALA A 120 -24.26 -0.78 -19.05
CA ALA A 120 -23.55 -0.49 -17.80
C ALA A 120 -22.07 -0.15 -18.05
N VAL A 121 -21.40 -0.84 -18.97
CA VAL A 121 -20.02 -0.54 -19.39
C VAL A 121 -19.94 0.83 -20.06
N GLU A 122 -20.90 1.20 -20.91
CA GLU A 122 -20.98 2.50 -21.56
C GLU A 122 -21.19 3.64 -20.54
N ASN A 123 -22.09 3.43 -19.57
CA ASN A 123 -22.40 4.43 -18.53
C ASN A 123 -21.43 4.41 -17.35
N ARG A 124 -20.45 3.50 -17.29
CA ARG A 124 -19.55 3.35 -16.14
C ARG A 124 -18.82 4.63 -15.72
N ASN A 125 -18.44 5.48 -16.69
CA ASN A 125 -17.72 6.70 -16.37
C ASN A 125 -18.64 7.72 -15.70
N ARG A 126 -19.90 7.82 -16.15
CA ARG A 126 -20.95 8.64 -15.54
C ARG A 126 -21.29 8.14 -14.13
N ASN A 127 -21.42 6.83 -13.97
CA ASN A 127 -21.82 6.21 -12.72
C ASN A 127 -20.69 6.08 -11.69
N ASN A 128 -19.43 6.36 -12.07
CA ASN A 128 -18.30 6.38 -11.16
C ASN A 128 -18.17 7.77 -10.49
N PRO A 129 -18.44 7.90 -9.18
CA PRO A 129 -18.35 9.19 -8.49
C PRO A 129 -16.95 9.79 -8.57
N GLU A 130 -15.91 8.95 -8.57
CA GLU A 130 -14.52 9.40 -8.61
C GLU A 130 -14.11 10.00 -9.96
N LYS A 131 -14.90 9.84 -11.04
CA LYS A 131 -14.53 10.43 -12.34
C LYS A 131 -15.03 11.85 -12.54
N ASN A 132 -16.26 12.13 -12.09
CA ASN A 132 -16.97 13.33 -12.53
C ASN A 132 -17.57 14.17 -11.39
N THR A 133 -17.58 13.66 -10.15
CA THR A 133 -18.35 14.29 -9.08
C THR A 133 -17.44 14.61 -7.90
N ALA A 134 -17.34 15.89 -7.53
CA ALA A 134 -16.75 16.27 -6.26
C ALA A 134 -17.68 15.80 -5.13
N PHE A 135 -17.13 15.28 -4.05
CA PHE A 135 -17.95 14.79 -2.95
C PHE A 135 -17.26 14.90 -1.59
N PHE A 136 -18.11 14.86 -0.58
CA PHE A 136 -17.75 14.66 0.82
C PHE A 136 -18.62 13.54 1.37
N TYR A 137 -18.02 12.66 2.18
CA TYR A 137 -18.79 11.74 3.01
C TYR A 137 -18.07 11.47 4.33
N GLU A 138 -18.83 10.97 5.29
CA GLU A 138 -18.32 10.35 6.51
C GLU A 138 -18.58 8.85 6.43
N SER A 139 -17.60 8.02 6.78
CA SER A 139 -17.76 6.56 6.82
C SER A 139 -17.49 6.02 8.22
N TYR A 140 -18.41 5.19 8.71
CA TYR A 140 -18.18 4.34 9.88
C TYR A 140 -17.73 2.96 9.41
N ASN A 141 -16.54 2.55 9.85
CA ASN A 141 -15.86 1.32 9.44
C ASN A 141 -15.68 0.42 10.66
N LYS A 142 -16.10 -0.84 10.58
CA LYS A 142 -15.87 -1.87 11.59
C LYS A 142 -15.16 -3.05 10.96
N MET A 143 -14.14 -3.59 11.63
CA MET A 143 -13.47 -4.82 11.20
C MET A 143 -13.23 -5.75 12.38
N VAL A 144 -13.70 -6.99 12.26
CA VAL A 144 -13.64 -8.03 13.28
C VAL A 144 -12.75 -9.16 12.76
N PHE A 145 -11.76 -9.58 13.53
CA PHE A 145 -10.96 -10.77 13.23
C PHE A 145 -11.37 -11.89 14.19
N THR A 146 -11.76 -13.02 13.64
CA THR A 146 -12.23 -14.18 14.41
C THR A 146 -11.50 -15.44 13.98
N THR A 147 -11.43 -16.44 14.85
CA THR A 147 -11.06 -17.79 14.43
C THR A 147 -12.32 -18.58 14.08
N PRO A 148 -12.42 -19.15 12.87
CA PRO A 148 -13.39 -20.21 12.61
C PRO A 148 -13.03 -21.38 13.53
N LEU A 149 -13.97 -21.82 14.36
CA LEU A 149 -13.79 -23.03 15.16
C LEU A 149 -13.89 -24.23 14.22
N ASP A 150 -12.74 -24.73 13.74
CA ASP A 150 -12.62 -26.13 13.34
C ASP A 150 -12.26 -26.95 14.58
N SER A 151 -12.84 -28.14 14.70
CA SER A 151 -12.78 -29.02 15.87
C SER A 151 -11.38 -29.52 16.26
N SER A 152 -10.31 -29.10 15.57
CA SER A 152 -8.91 -29.51 15.77
C SER A 152 -8.08 -28.58 16.67
N ILE A 153 -8.58 -27.40 17.06
CA ILE A 153 -7.81 -26.35 17.77
C ILE A 153 -7.77 -26.58 19.30
N LYS A 154 -7.51 -27.81 19.76
CA LYS A 154 -7.34 -28.09 21.20
C LYS A 154 -5.89 -28.31 21.64
N SER A 155 -4.93 -28.49 20.73
CA SER A 155 -3.62 -29.08 21.10
C SER A 155 -2.36 -28.23 20.87
N SER A 156 -2.43 -27.01 20.33
CA SER A 156 -1.20 -26.30 19.91
C SER A 156 -0.99 -24.89 20.50
N LEU A 157 -1.74 -24.50 21.53
CA LEU A 157 -1.58 -23.20 22.21
C LEU A 157 -0.76 -23.30 23.51
N ASP A 158 -0.15 -24.45 23.79
CA ASP A 158 0.52 -24.78 25.06
C ASP A 158 1.95 -24.20 25.22
N SER A 159 2.43 -23.32 24.35
CA SER A 159 3.85 -22.88 24.37
C SER A 159 4.11 -21.37 24.32
N ILE A 160 3.10 -20.54 24.56
CA ILE A 160 3.31 -19.11 24.83
C ILE A 160 2.53 -18.75 26.09
N THR A 161 3.19 -18.00 26.96
CA THR A 161 2.85 -17.51 28.31
C THR A 161 1.50 -16.76 28.37
N ILE A 162 0.39 -17.39 27.98
CA ILE A 162 -0.97 -16.83 28.01
C ILE A 162 -1.92 -17.77 28.78
N GLN A 163 -1.37 -18.72 29.53
CA GLN A 163 -2.15 -19.74 30.24
C GLN A 163 -2.73 -19.23 31.57
N SER A 164 -2.18 -18.17 32.17
CA SER A 164 -2.65 -17.64 33.46
C SER A 164 -3.84 -16.68 33.36
N ALA A 165 -4.13 -16.11 32.18
CA ALA A 165 -5.26 -15.18 31.99
C ALA A 165 -6.44 -15.77 31.18
N ILE A 166 -6.22 -16.90 30.47
CA ILE A 166 -7.23 -17.53 29.61
C ILE A 166 -8.02 -18.63 30.35
N ALA A 167 -7.47 -19.24 31.39
CA ALA A 167 -7.99 -20.52 31.89
C ALA A 167 -9.26 -20.42 32.77
N GLU A 168 -9.58 -19.30 33.42
CA GLU A 168 -10.63 -19.32 34.46
C GLU A 168 -11.99 -18.69 34.10
N LYS A 169 -12.15 -18.05 32.93
CA LYS A 169 -13.45 -17.41 32.58
C LYS A 169 -13.96 -17.64 31.15
N VAL A 170 -13.27 -18.43 30.33
CA VAL A 170 -13.54 -18.53 28.89
C VAL A 170 -14.47 -19.69 28.50
N ASP A 171 -14.76 -20.62 29.42
CA ASP A 171 -15.53 -21.84 29.12
C ASP A 171 -17.04 -21.66 28.84
N SER A 172 -17.56 -20.43 28.81
CA SER A 172 -18.99 -20.16 28.58
C SER A 172 -19.32 -19.32 27.34
N PHE A 173 -18.33 -18.92 26.53
CA PHE A 173 -18.58 -18.12 25.33
C PHE A 173 -18.63 -19.00 24.07
N GLU A 174 -19.82 -19.53 23.76
CA GLU A 174 -20.10 -20.14 22.46
C GLU A 174 -20.14 -19.09 21.32
N MET A 175 -19.68 -19.53 20.14
CA MET A 175 -19.52 -18.83 18.85
C MET A 175 -18.25 -17.97 18.68
N SER A 176 -17.28 -18.51 17.90
CA SER A 176 -16.07 -17.87 17.32
C SER A 176 -15.30 -16.93 18.25
N LYS A 177 -14.07 -17.30 18.64
CA LYS A 177 -13.20 -16.41 19.42
C LYS A 177 -12.85 -15.18 18.57
N ILE A 178 -13.43 -14.04 18.91
CA ILE A 178 -13.01 -12.75 18.35
C ILE A 178 -11.63 -12.48 18.91
N LEU A 179 -10.64 -12.43 18.04
CA LEU A 179 -9.25 -12.16 18.40
C LEU A 179 -9.01 -10.66 18.55
N PHE A 180 -9.66 -9.88 17.69
CA PHE A 180 -9.37 -8.47 17.53
C PHE A 180 -10.54 -7.74 16.86
N LEU A 181 -10.82 -6.52 17.30
CA LEU A 181 -11.90 -5.68 16.80
C LEU A 181 -11.44 -4.24 16.68
N MET A 182 -11.72 -3.62 15.53
CA MET A 182 -11.46 -2.21 15.29
C MET A 182 -12.69 -1.51 14.73
N GLU A 183 -12.90 -0.27 15.18
CA GLU A 183 -13.91 0.66 14.71
C GLU A 183 -13.22 1.99 14.36
N SER A 184 -13.67 2.65 13.29
CA SER A 184 -13.16 3.98 12.92
C SER A 184 -14.22 4.82 12.23
N ILE A 185 -14.06 6.13 12.36
CA ILE A 185 -14.79 7.13 11.58
C ILE A 185 -13.78 7.85 10.70
N ALA A 186 -14.07 7.92 9.41
CA ALA A 186 -13.25 8.61 8.44
C ALA A 186 -14.08 9.62 7.64
N GLU A 187 -13.47 10.76 7.34
CA GLU A 187 -14.03 11.78 6.48
C GLU A 187 -13.27 11.80 5.15
N ARG A 188 -13.96 11.61 4.03
CA ARG A 188 -13.35 11.64 2.70
C ARG A 188 -13.81 12.84 1.91
N ASN A 189 -12.86 13.67 1.54
CA ASN A 189 -13.02 14.77 0.59
C ASN A 189 -12.42 14.38 -0.75
N TYR A 190 -13.20 14.53 -1.82
CA TYR A 190 -12.79 14.20 -3.17
C TYR A 190 -13.13 15.32 -4.15
N ILE A 191 -12.15 15.71 -4.97
CA ILE A 191 -12.33 16.61 -6.11
C ILE A 191 -11.72 15.93 -7.35
N PRO A 192 -12.54 15.62 -8.37
CA PRO A 192 -12.06 15.05 -9.61
C PRO A 192 -10.96 15.92 -10.25
N PRO A 193 -10.03 15.32 -11.01
CA PRO A 193 -9.94 13.88 -11.29
C PRO A 193 -9.10 13.06 -10.30
N HIS A 194 -8.36 13.70 -9.38
CA HIS A 194 -7.32 13.01 -8.59
C HIS A 194 -7.05 13.57 -7.18
N HIS A 195 -7.86 14.49 -6.68
CA HIS A 195 -7.64 15.10 -5.36
C HIS A 195 -8.49 14.34 -4.36
N SER A 196 -7.87 13.59 -3.44
CA SER A 196 -8.55 12.81 -2.41
C SER A 196 -7.83 13.00 -1.09
N LYS A 197 -8.57 13.27 -0.03
CA LYS A 197 -8.08 13.27 1.36
C LYS A 197 -9.09 12.53 2.21
N GLU A 198 -8.68 11.41 2.76
CA GLU A 198 -9.42 10.59 3.71
C GLU A 198 -8.73 10.70 5.07
N LEU A 199 -9.43 11.27 6.03
CA LEU A 199 -8.92 11.52 7.37
C LEU A 199 -9.67 10.64 8.36
N VAL A 200 -8.98 9.73 9.02
CA VAL A 200 -9.55 8.99 10.16
C VAL A 200 -9.58 9.93 11.35
N THR A 201 -10.77 10.42 11.69
CA THR A 201 -11.00 11.38 12.76
C THR A 201 -11.13 10.70 14.11
N GLU A 202 -11.64 9.47 14.12
CA GLU A 202 -11.86 8.69 15.34
C GLU A 202 -11.56 7.22 15.12
N SER A 203 -11.06 6.56 16.16
CA SER A 203 -10.71 5.15 16.11
C SER A 203 -10.79 4.51 17.47
N ARG A 204 -11.20 3.25 17.50
CA ARG A 204 -11.19 2.39 18.68
C ARG A 204 -10.73 1.01 18.28
N ILE A 205 -9.82 0.46 19.08
CA ILE A 205 -9.25 -0.86 18.85
C ILE A 205 -9.30 -1.63 20.17
N SER A 206 -9.72 -2.90 20.12
CA SER A 206 -9.72 -3.77 21.30
C SER A 206 -8.29 -4.00 21.80
N GLY A 207 -8.03 -3.75 23.07
CA GLY A 207 -6.72 -3.96 23.71
C GLY A 207 -5.65 -2.92 23.39
N LEU A 208 -5.95 -1.90 22.56
CA LEU A 208 -4.96 -0.92 22.12
C LEU A 208 -5.51 0.50 22.22
N LYS A 209 -4.71 1.41 22.79
CA LYS A 209 -5.01 2.84 22.80
C LYS A 209 -4.57 3.51 21.50
N THR A 210 -3.53 2.98 20.86
CA THR A 210 -2.96 3.54 19.64
C THR A 210 -3.77 3.14 18.40
N PRO A 211 -4.34 4.10 17.64
CA PRO A 211 -5.33 3.82 16.59
C PRO A 211 -4.76 3.31 15.25
N PHE A 212 -3.44 3.20 15.12
CA PHE A 212 -2.76 3.07 13.84
C PHE A 212 -3.29 1.94 12.92
N PHE A 213 -3.67 0.78 13.47
CA PHE A 213 -4.19 -0.34 12.66
C PHE A 213 -5.53 -0.03 11.98
N SER A 214 -6.30 0.98 12.42
CA SER A 214 -7.56 1.33 11.77
C SER A 214 -7.37 1.97 10.39
N LEU A 215 -6.17 2.48 10.07
CA LEU A 215 -5.85 2.89 8.69
C LEU A 215 -5.89 1.69 7.74
N LEU A 216 -5.39 0.52 8.18
CA LEU A 216 -5.49 -0.70 7.39
C LEU A 216 -6.95 -1.09 7.18
N GLY A 217 -7.75 -1.12 8.25
CA GLY A 217 -9.18 -1.45 8.15
C GLY A 217 -9.92 -0.55 7.18
N THR A 218 -9.67 0.77 7.25
CA THR A 218 -10.27 1.76 6.34
C THR A 218 -9.81 1.54 4.89
N GLN A 219 -8.52 1.32 4.66
CA GLN A 219 -7.99 1.09 3.31
C GLN A 219 -8.55 -0.17 2.65
N LEU A 220 -8.74 -1.26 3.40
CA LEU A 220 -9.28 -2.52 2.88
C LEU A 220 -10.76 -2.45 2.49
N GLN A 221 -11.45 -1.40 2.90
CA GLN A 221 -12.88 -1.22 2.69
C GLN A 221 -13.19 -0.11 1.67
N SER A 222 -12.21 0.34 0.90
CA SER A 222 -12.38 1.36 -0.14
C SER A 222 -12.02 0.79 -1.51
N PHE A 223 -13.03 0.50 -2.35
CA PHE A 223 -12.83 0.07 -3.74
C PHE A 223 -13.99 0.50 -4.64
N SER A 224 -13.72 0.60 -5.95
CA SER A 224 -14.70 0.95 -6.98
C SER A 224 -14.88 -0.19 -7.98
N LEU A 225 -16.13 -0.55 -8.27
CA LEU A 225 -16.48 -1.54 -9.27
C LEU A 225 -16.38 -1.01 -10.72
N TYR A 226 -16.40 0.32 -10.89
CA TYR A 226 -16.46 0.98 -12.20
C TYR A 226 -15.10 1.15 -12.90
N GLU A 227 -14.01 0.78 -12.22
CA GLU A 227 -12.69 0.67 -12.84
C GLU A 227 -12.54 -0.67 -13.59
N ASP A 228 -11.52 -0.78 -14.46
CA ASP A 228 -11.28 -2.02 -15.20
C ASP A 228 -10.93 -3.19 -14.25
N TYR A 229 -10.32 -2.88 -13.10
CA TYR A 229 -9.99 -3.84 -12.05
C TYR A 229 -10.55 -3.37 -10.70
N VAL A 230 -11.14 -4.31 -9.96
CA VAL A 230 -11.49 -4.13 -8.55
C VAL A 230 -10.26 -4.54 -7.73
N GLU A 231 -9.65 -3.58 -7.05
CA GLU A 231 -8.49 -3.82 -6.18
C GLU A 231 -8.97 -4.19 -4.78
N ILE A 232 -8.64 -5.40 -4.31
CA ILE A 232 -8.99 -5.87 -2.96
C ILE A 232 -7.72 -6.42 -2.32
N TYR A 233 -7.29 -5.83 -1.20
CA TYR A 233 -6.03 -6.19 -0.51
C TYR A 233 -4.81 -6.20 -1.47
N GLY A 234 -4.73 -5.25 -2.40
CA GLY A 234 -3.65 -5.16 -3.39
C GLY A 234 -3.71 -6.18 -4.54
N LEU A 235 -4.72 -7.06 -4.57
CA LEU A 235 -4.98 -7.97 -5.69
C LEU A 235 -5.97 -7.34 -6.67
N ASN A 236 -5.64 -7.38 -7.96
CA ASN A 236 -6.45 -6.82 -9.03
C ASN A 236 -7.36 -7.90 -9.65
N TYR A 237 -8.67 -7.78 -9.43
CA TYR A 237 -9.69 -8.64 -10.02
C TYR A 237 -10.34 -7.96 -11.21
N LEU A 238 -10.48 -8.65 -12.36
CA LEU A 238 -11.12 -8.04 -13.54
C LEU A 238 -12.59 -7.71 -13.23
N SER A 239 -13.01 -6.45 -13.37
CA SER A 239 -14.40 -6.06 -13.10
C SER A 239 -15.37 -6.70 -14.12
N PRO A 240 -16.57 -7.18 -13.70
CA PRO A 240 -17.60 -7.67 -14.62
C PRO A 240 -18.16 -6.58 -15.54
N ILE A 241 -17.97 -5.30 -15.21
CA ILE A 241 -18.35 -4.13 -16.03
C ILE A 241 -17.12 -3.44 -16.65
N SER A 242 -16.03 -4.19 -16.84
CA SER A 242 -14.87 -3.74 -17.62
C SER A 242 -15.12 -3.79 -19.13
N LYS A 243 -14.33 -3.04 -19.92
CA LYS A 243 -14.44 -3.06 -21.39
C LYS A 243 -14.15 -4.46 -21.93
N GLY A 244 -15.09 -5.01 -22.70
CA GLY A 244 -14.99 -6.35 -23.29
C GLY A 244 -15.28 -7.51 -22.33
N SER A 245 -15.90 -7.23 -21.17
CA SER A 245 -16.20 -8.24 -20.14
C SER A 245 -17.08 -9.39 -20.62
N THR A 246 -17.98 -9.18 -21.58
CA THR A 246 -18.87 -10.22 -22.16
C THR A 246 -18.12 -11.34 -22.89
N SER A 247 -16.87 -11.10 -23.31
CA SER A 247 -15.97 -12.12 -23.86
C SER A 247 -15.20 -12.93 -22.81
N LYS A 248 -15.16 -12.43 -21.57
CA LYS A 248 -14.37 -12.96 -20.43
C LYS A 248 -15.26 -13.70 -19.43
N TYR A 249 -16.44 -13.16 -19.19
CA TYR A 249 -17.45 -13.66 -18.25
C TYR A 249 -18.63 -14.29 -19.01
N LEU A 250 -19.27 -15.27 -18.38
CA LEU A 250 -20.61 -15.71 -18.71
C LEU A 250 -21.57 -14.94 -17.81
N PHE A 251 -22.56 -14.28 -18.42
CA PHE A 251 -23.62 -13.56 -17.71
C PHE A 251 -24.95 -14.29 -17.90
N ILE A 252 -25.76 -14.38 -16.86
CA ILE A 252 -27.10 -14.97 -16.89
C ILE A 252 -28.05 -14.00 -16.21
N LEU A 253 -29.15 -13.62 -16.88
CA LEU A 253 -30.21 -12.82 -16.28
C LEU A 253 -31.08 -13.76 -15.42
N GLU A 254 -31.03 -13.59 -14.11
CA GLU A 254 -31.71 -14.45 -13.13
C GLU A 254 -33.12 -13.94 -12.83
N ASP A 255 -33.28 -12.62 -12.68
CA ASP A 255 -34.56 -12.00 -12.31
C ASP A 255 -34.65 -10.54 -12.77
N THR A 256 -35.85 -9.96 -12.70
CA THR A 256 -36.15 -8.56 -13.03
C THR A 256 -37.19 -8.01 -12.05
N LEU A 257 -36.80 -7.00 -11.27
CA LEU A 257 -37.62 -6.38 -10.23
C LEU A 257 -38.09 -4.99 -10.65
N PHE A 258 -39.37 -4.68 -10.43
CA PHE A 258 -39.92 -3.34 -10.68
C PHE A 258 -39.99 -2.54 -9.39
N SER A 259 -39.40 -1.34 -9.39
CA SER A 259 -39.41 -0.41 -8.26
C SER A 259 -39.78 0.99 -8.74
N GLY A 260 -41.07 1.33 -8.64
CA GLY A 260 -41.60 2.60 -9.14
C GLY A 260 -41.49 2.71 -10.66
N ALA A 261 -40.76 3.71 -11.16
CA ALA A 261 -40.50 3.91 -12.59
C ALA A 261 -39.25 3.15 -13.10
N ASP A 262 -38.43 2.63 -12.18
CA ASP A 262 -37.16 1.99 -12.49
C ASP A 262 -37.27 0.45 -12.38
N THR A 263 -36.41 -0.24 -13.11
CA THR A 263 -36.31 -1.70 -13.16
C THR A 263 -34.92 -2.13 -12.71
N SER A 264 -34.81 -3.10 -11.80
CA SER A 264 -33.55 -3.69 -11.35
C SER A 264 -33.37 -5.08 -11.96
N PHE A 265 -32.32 -5.25 -12.77
CA PHE A 265 -31.98 -6.51 -13.44
C PHE A 265 -30.98 -7.29 -12.59
N ILE A 266 -31.32 -8.50 -12.14
CA ILE A 266 -30.44 -9.36 -11.35
C ILE A 266 -29.68 -10.29 -12.29
N ILE A 267 -28.37 -10.15 -12.37
CA ILE A 267 -27.51 -10.88 -13.30
C ILE A 267 -26.44 -11.64 -12.53
N SER A 268 -26.35 -12.96 -12.71
CA SER A 268 -25.23 -13.73 -12.21
C SER A 268 -24.08 -13.72 -13.22
N PHE A 269 -22.84 -13.78 -12.72
CA PHE A 269 -21.65 -13.79 -13.55
C PHE A 269 -20.56 -14.73 -13.03
N ARG A 270 -19.84 -15.36 -13.95
CA ARG A 270 -18.66 -16.20 -13.64
C ARG A 270 -17.67 -16.22 -14.80
N PRO A 271 -16.35 -16.38 -14.57
CA PRO A 271 -15.39 -16.49 -15.66
C PRO A 271 -15.77 -17.61 -16.63
N ARG A 272 -15.59 -17.38 -17.94
CA ARG A 272 -15.77 -18.43 -18.96
C ARG A 272 -14.69 -19.50 -18.82
N ARG A 273 -15.03 -20.75 -19.14
CA ARG A 273 -14.05 -21.85 -19.20
C ARG A 273 -12.89 -21.47 -20.13
N ASN A 274 -11.67 -21.88 -19.76
CA ASN A 274 -10.42 -21.64 -20.50
C ASN A 274 -10.05 -20.15 -20.71
N LYS A 275 -10.46 -19.25 -19.82
CA LYS A 275 -9.97 -17.87 -19.78
C LYS A 275 -9.03 -17.69 -18.58
N TYR A 276 -7.82 -17.22 -18.85
CA TYR A 276 -6.78 -17.01 -17.84
C TYR A 276 -6.78 -15.55 -17.36
N PHE A 277 -7.40 -15.28 -16.21
CA PHE A 277 -7.32 -14.01 -15.49
C PHE A 277 -7.82 -14.19 -14.05
N THR A 278 -7.34 -13.37 -13.11
CA THR A 278 -7.88 -13.32 -11.75
C THR A 278 -9.27 -12.68 -11.78
N GLY A 279 -10.30 -13.52 -11.59
CA GLY A 279 -11.70 -13.13 -11.74
C GLY A 279 -12.52 -13.29 -10.46
N LEU A 280 -13.68 -12.63 -10.44
CA LEU A 280 -14.71 -12.79 -9.43
C LEU A 280 -15.89 -13.60 -10.02
N LYS A 281 -16.65 -14.26 -9.16
CA LYS A 281 -17.94 -14.87 -9.52
C LYS A 281 -19.00 -14.42 -8.51
N GLY A 282 -20.21 -14.14 -8.97
CA GLY A 282 -21.22 -13.57 -8.10
C GLY A 282 -22.44 -13.05 -8.84
N VAL A 283 -23.07 -12.04 -8.26
CA VAL A 283 -24.32 -11.45 -8.70
C VAL A 283 -24.17 -9.93 -8.72
N LEU A 284 -24.76 -9.32 -9.75
CA LEU A 284 -24.85 -7.87 -9.91
C LEU A 284 -26.30 -7.50 -10.17
N SER A 285 -26.78 -6.45 -9.52
CA SER A 285 -28.07 -5.82 -9.83
C SER A 285 -27.81 -4.52 -10.57
N ILE A 286 -28.33 -4.39 -11.79
CA ILE A 286 -28.23 -3.15 -12.58
C ILE A 286 -29.60 -2.48 -12.65
N ASN A 287 -29.65 -1.22 -12.24
CA ASN A 287 -30.86 -0.42 -12.32
C ASN A 287 -30.99 0.25 -13.69
N SER A 288 -32.18 0.25 -14.29
CA SER A 288 -32.47 0.88 -15.58
C SER A 288 -32.17 2.38 -15.60
N ASN A 289 -32.21 3.04 -14.43
CA ASN A 289 -31.80 4.43 -14.27
C ASN A 289 -30.27 4.55 -14.41
N GLN A 290 -29.83 5.07 -15.55
CA GLN A 290 -28.41 5.20 -15.94
C GLN A 290 -27.66 3.87 -16.11
N TYR A 291 -28.34 2.71 -16.10
CA TYR A 291 -27.69 1.39 -16.13
C TYR A 291 -26.60 1.25 -15.06
N ALA A 292 -26.86 1.79 -13.88
CA ALA A 292 -25.92 1.80 -12.77
C ALA A 292 -26.00 0.52 -11.94
N VAL A 293 -24.90 0.16 -11.31
CA VAL A 293 -24.88 -0.94 -10.34
C VAL A 293 -25.59 -0.48 -9.07
N GLU A 294 -26.57 -1.26 -8.64
CA GLU A 294 -27.32 -1.07 -7.40
C GLU A 294 -26.78 -1.99 -6.29
N HIS A 295 -26.53 -3.25 -6.64
CA HIS A 295 -25.97 -4.26 -5.75
C HIS A 295 -24.86 -5.03 -6.45
N PHE A 296 -23.83 -5.37 -5.68
CA PHE A 296 -22.74 -6.22 -6.13
C PHE A 296 -22.39 -7.18 -5.00
N ALA A 297 -22.39 -8.47 -5.28
CA ALA A 297 -21.98 -9.50 -4.33
C ALA A 297 -21.13 -10.52 -5.08
N ALA A 298 -19.86 -10.67 -4.70
CA ALA A 298 -18.95 -11.52 -5.43
C ALA A 298 -17.92 -12.20 -4.53
N THR A 299 -17.48 -13.38 -4.96
CA THR A 299 -16.43 -14.16 -4.34
C THR A 299 -15.30 -14.40 -5.34
N GLN A 300 -14.11 -14.65 -4.84
CA GLN A 300 -12.99 -15.06 -5.68
C GLN A 300 -13.31 -16.35 -6.46
N SER A 301 -12.96 -16.38 -7.75
CA SER A 301 -13.12 -17.57 -8.59
C SER A 301 -11.96 -18.57 -8.47
N ASP A 302 -10.75 -18.09 -8.21
CA ASP A 302 -9.50 -18.90 -8.17
C ASP A 302 -9.04 -19.20 -6.74
N SER A 303 -8.38 -20.34 -6.48
CA SER A 303 -8.00 -20.76 -5.12
C SER A 303 -6.58 -20.37 -4.67
N ASN A 304 -5.89 -19.48 -5.41
CA ASN A 304 -4.45 -19.26 -5.25
C ASN A 304 -4.08 -18.16 -4.23
N ALA A 305 -5.05 -17.42 -3.72
CA ALA A 305 -4.86 -16.36 -2.72
C ALA A 305 -5.87 -16.56 -1.56
N PHE A 306 -5.86 -15.66 -0.58
CA PHE A 306 -6.84 -15.64 0.51
C PHE A 306 -8.26 -15.59 -0.07
N PRO A 307 -9.16 -16.54 0.27
CA PRO A 307 -10.54 -16.47 -0.15
C PRO A 307 -11.18 -15.15 0.29
N VAL A 308 -11.66 -14.38 -0.68
CA VAL A 308 -12.34 -13.09 -0.46
C VAL A 308 -13.79 -13.17 -0.94
N SER A 309 -14.68 -12.61 -0.13
CA SER A 309 -16.05 -12.26 -0.51
C SER A 309 -16.26 -10.76 -0.29
N VAL A 310 -16.83 -10.09 -1.29
CA VAL A 310 -17.16 -8.66 -1.25
C VAL A 310 -18.62 -8.44 -1.57
N GLN A 311 -19.21 -7.49 -0.89
CA GLN A 311 -20.57 -7.04 -1.11
C GLN A 311 -20.61 -5.51 -1.05
N GLN A 312 -21.38 -4.90 -1.94
CA GLN A 312 -21.49 -3.45 -2.04
C GLN A 312 -22.91 -3.06 -2.45
N ARG A 313 -23.44 -2.03 -1.81
CA ARG A 313 -24.72 -1.41 -2.16
C ARG A 313 -24.52 0.04 -2.59
N TYR A 314 -25.19 0.42 -3.66
CA TYR A 314 -25.24 1.78 -4.19
C TYR A 314 -26.65 2.35 -4.04
N GLN A 315 -26.72 3.67 -3.88
CA GLN A 315 -27.96 4.42 -3.89
C GLN A 315 -27.81 5.67 -4.75
N LEU A 316 -28.91 6.12 -5.35
CA LEU A 316 -28.95 7.36 -6.11
C LEU A 316 -29.06 8.55 -5.14
N ILE A 317 -27.98 9.33 -5.01
CA ILE A 317 -27.90 10.50 -4.13
C ILE A 317 -28.33 11.76 -4.88
N GLU A 318 -29.17 12.57 -4.25
CA GLU A 318 -29.74 13.81 -4.81
C GLU A 318 -30.38 13.64 -6.20
N ASN A 319 -30.88 12.45 -6.54
CA ASN A 319 -31.37 12.08 -7.88
C ASN A 319 -30.36 12.34 -9.02
N LYS A 320 -29.06 12.40 -8.71
CA LYS A 320 -28.00 12.77 -9.66
C LYS A 320 -26.97 11.66 -9.84
N GLN A 321 -26.37 11.21 -8.74
CA GLN A 321 -25.19 10.33 -8.75
C GLN A 321 -25.46 9.04 -7.99
N TRP A 322 -25.27 7.90 -8.65
CA TRP A 322 -25.19 6.61 -7.96
C TRP A 322 -23.90 6.57 -7.13
N PHE A 323 -24.03 6.32 -5.83
CA PHE A 323 -22.95 6.40 -4.85
C PHE A 323 -22.94 5.17 -3.93
N PRO A 324 -21.77 4.60 -3.59
CA PRO A 324 -21.71 3.48 -2.66
C PRO A 324 -22.10 3.93 -1.25
N VAL A 325 -22.98 3.16 -0.59
CA VAL A 325 -23.47 3.48 0.77
C VAL A 325 -23.12 2.42 1.81
N GLN A 326 -22.90 1.18 1.38
CA GLN A 326 -22.54 0.07 2.28
C GLN A 326 -21.53 -0.84 1.59
N LEU A 327 -20.56 -1.32 2.35
CA LEU A 327 -19.58 -2.32 1.92
C LEU A 327 -19.45 -3.40 3.00
N HIS A 328 -19.34 -4.66 2.59
CA HIS A 328 -18.98 -5.79 3.45
C HIS A 328 -17.90 -6.58 2.74
N ILE A 329 -16.80 -6.85 3.45
CA ILE A 329 -15.72 -7.71 3.00
C ILE A 329 -15.47 -8.84 4.00
N ASP A 330 -15.37 -10.07 3.51
CA ASP A 330 -14.87 -11.21 4.27
C ASP A 330 -13.54 -11.66 3.64
N ILE A 331 -12.51 -11.79 4.46
CA ILE A 331 -11.18 -12.31 4.07
C ILE A 331 -10.85 -13.49 4.96
N LEU A 332 -10.52 -14.64 4.36
CA LEU A 332 -10.05 -15.81 5.09
C LEU A 332 -8.53 -15.94 4.96
N PHE A 333 -7.83 -15.72 6.06
CA PHE A 333 -6.40 -15.98 6.22
C PHE A 333 -6.22 -17.42 6.68
N GLU A 334 -5.99 -18.31 5.72
CA GLU A 334 -5.65 -19.70 6.01
C GLU A 334 -4.19 -19.78 6.47
N ALA A 335 -3.98 -20.32 7.66
CA ALA A 335 -2.65 -20.62 8.15
C ALA A 335 -2.15 -21.94 7.53
N ASP A 336 -0.82 -22.13 7.54
CA ASP A 336 -0.25 -23.39 7.07
C ASP A 336 -0.51 -24.51 8.10
N ALA A 337 -0.36 -25.77 7.70
CA ALA A 337 -0.68 -26.92 8.55
C ALA A 337 0.00 -26.92 9.93
N ASP A 338 1.16 -26.24 10.06
CA ASP A 338 1.92 -26.11 11.31
C ASP A 338 1.44 -24.96 12.22
N LEU A 339 0.78 -23.93 11.68
CA LEU A 339 0.10 -22.90 12.46
C LEU A 339 -1.40 -23.21 12.46
N SER A 340 -1.90 -23.81 13.54
CA SER A 340 -3.28 -24.32 13.65
C SER A 340 -4.41 -23.27 13.69
N MET A 341 -4.17 -22.02 13.27
CA MET A 341 -5.13 -20.91 13.45
C MET A 341 -5.46 -20.19 12.16
N ASN A 342 -6.57 -20.57 11.53
CA ASN A 342 -7.21 -19.78 10.49
C ASN A 342 -7.82 -18.51 11.10
N ILE A 343 -7.66 -17.37 10.42
CA ILE A 343 -8.21 -16.09 10.85
C ILE A 343 -9.18 -15.59 9.77
N LYS A 344 -10.41 -15.27 10.16
CA LYS A 344 -11.38 -14.61 9.30
C LYS A 344 -11.49 -13.14 9.67
N GLY A 345 -11.15 -12.25 8.73
CA GLY A 345 -11.43 -10.82 8.84
C GLY A 345 -12.80 -10.51 8.23
N VAL A 346 -13.69 -9.89 9.00
CA VAL A 346 -15.02 -9.44 8.57
C VAL A 346 -15.08 -7.92 8.70
N GLY A 347 -15.10 -7.23 7.57
CA GLY A 347 -15.17 -5.78 7.47
C GLY A 347 -16.55 -5.30 7.04
N LYS A 348 -17.07 -4.25 7.67
CA LYS A 348 -18.29 -3.54 7.26
C LYS A 348 -18.07 -2.03 7.27
N SER A 349 -18.52 -1.36 6.22
CA SER A 349 -18.47 0.10 6.09
C SER A 349 -19.84 0.65 5.77
N TYR A 350 -20.16 1.77 6.40
CA TYR A 350 -21.39 2.51 6.19
C TYR A 350 -21.02 3.95 5.85
N ILE A 351 -21.32 4.36 4.62
CA ILE A 351 -21.05 5.70 4.11
C ILE A 351 -22.30 6.55 4.33
N ARG A 352 -22.13 7.67 5.04
CA ARG A 352 -23.20 8.58 5.47
C ARG A 352 -22.82 10.03 5.24
N LYS A 353 -23.79 10.93 5.47
CA LYS A 353 -23.65 12.38 5.28
C LYS A 353 -23.05 12.74 3.90
N ILE A 354 -23.45 11.99 2.87
CA ILE A 354 -22.93 12.14 1.51
C ILE A 354 -23.40 13.48 0.95
N GLN A 355 -22.45 14.28 0.45
CA GLN A 355 -22.71 15.53 -0.26
C GLN A 355 -22.02 15.46 -1.61
N LEU A 356 -22.71 15.84 -2.69
CA LEU A 356 -22.13 15.88 -4.05
C LEU A 356 -21.32 17.17 -4.30
N LYS A 357 -20.56 17.58 -3.29
CA LYS A 357 -19.55 18.64 -3.30
C LYS A 357 -18.50 18.34 -2.24
N SER A 358 -17.26 18.77 -2.44
CA SER A 358 -16.23 18.66 -1.40
C SER A 358 -16.47 19.72 -0.31
N ALA A 359 -16.17 19.37 0.94
CA ALA A 359 -16.16 20.32 2.06
C ALA A 359 -14.85 21.13 2.12
N LEU A 360 -13.80 20.65 1.46
CA LEU A 360 -12.49 21.29 1.37
C LEU A 360 -12.26 21.92 0.00
N GLN A 361 -11.43 22.95 -0.04
CA GLN A 361 -10.92 23.52 -1.27
C GLN A 361 -9.75 22.69 -1.83
N LYS A 362 -9.48 22.85 -3.12
CA LYS A 362 -8.46 22.08 -3.85
C LYS A 362 -7.05 22.19 -3.23
N ASN A 363 -6.70 23.35 -2.67
CA ASN A 363 -5.43 23.64 -2.01
C ASN A 363 -5.31 23.03 -0.59
N GLU A 364 -6.43 22.63 0.02
CA GLU A 364 -6.46 21.97 1.33
C GLU A 364 -6.36 20.43 1.21
N ILE A 365 -6.55 19.90 0.00
CA ILE A 365 -6.36 18.49 -0.33
C ILE A 365 -4.89 18.26 -0.73
N GLY A 366 -4.09 17.80 0.25
CA GLY A 366 -2.69 17.42 0.07
C GLY A 366 -2.49 16.11 -0.71
N ASN A 367 -1.24 15.60 -0.68
CA ASN A 367 -0.86 14.33 -1.34
C ASN A 367 -1.04 13.08 -0.50
N VAL A 368 -1.32 13.24 0.79
CA VAL A 368 -1.59 12.13 1.69
C VAL A 368 -3.06 11.75 1.53
N ASN A 369 -3.31 10.64 0.84
CA ASN A 369 -4.66 10.19 0.54
C ASN A 369 -5.40 9.69 1.78
N LEU A 370 -4.69 9.02 2.69
CA LEU A 370 -5.23 8.41 3.89
C LEU A 370 -4.29 8.71 5.06
N LYS A 371 -4.81 9.36 6.10
CA LYS A 371 -4.07 9.75 7.30
C LYS A 371 -4.96 9.69 8.55
N MET A 372 -4.35 9.50 9.71
CA MET A 372 -4.97 9.68 11.03
C MET A 372 -4.96 11.16 11.45
N ALA A 373 -6.02 11.65 12.09
CA ALA A 373 -5.96 12.94 12.76
C ALA A 373 -4.83 12.95 13.82
N ASP A 374 -4.16 14.11 13.98
CA ASP A 374 -2.97 14.21 14.82
C ASP A 374 -3.28 14.05 16.33
N ASP A 375 -4.54 14.21 16.73
CA ASP A 375 -5.00 14.26 18.12
C ASP A 375 -6.22 13.36 18.41
N ILE A 376 -6.26 12.15 17.85
CA ILE A 376 -7.32 11.17 18.16
C ILE A 376 -7.31 10.84 19.66
N LYS A 377 -8.31 11.31 20.38
CA LYS A 377 -8.52 11.01 21.79
C LYS A 377 -9.34 9.73 21.94
N PHE A 378 -9.01 8.93 22.95
CA PHE A 378 -9.83 7.80 23.35
C PHE A 378 -11.25 8.26 23.72
N LYS A 379 -12.27 7.56 23.21
CA LYS A 379 -13.69 7.82 23.47
C LYS A 379 -14.31 6.63 24.19
N ASN A 380 -15.21 6.91 25.13
CA ASN A 380 -15.89 5.87 25.91
C ASN A 380 -16.99 5.15 25.12
N GLU A 381 -17.49 4.03 25.67
CA GLU A 381 -18.56 3.23 25.07
C GLU A 381 -19.87 4.01 24.85
N ALA A 382 -20.20 4.96 25.74
CA ALA A 382 -21.40 5.78 25.60
C ALA A 382 -21.38 6.62 24.32
N TYR A 383 -20.22 7.19 23.98
CA TYR A 383 -20.01 7.89 22.73
C TYR A 383 -20.17 6.96 21.51
N TRP A 384 -19.49 5.81 21.50
CA TRP A 384 -19.56 4.86 20.38
C TRP A 384 -20.98 4.37 20.09
N LYS A 385 -21.82 4.22 21.12
CA LYS A 385 -23.26 3.89 20.94
C LYS A 385 -24.02 4.94 20.13
N THR A 386 -23.60 6.20 20.13
CA THR A 386 -24.28 7.27 19.38
C THR A 386 -23.90 7.32 17.90
N VAL A 387 -22.70 6.83 17.55
CA VAL A 387 -22.16 6.91 16.19
C VAL A 387 -22.27 5.61 15.41
N ARG A 388 -22.46 4.46 16.08
CA ARG A 388 -22.60 3.15 15.44
C ARG A 388 -23.89 3.03 14.65
N GLU A 389 -23.77 2.64 13.39
CA GLU A 389 -24.91 2.31 12.52
C GLU A 389 -25.57 0.97 12.90
N VAL A 390 -24.78 0.06 13.47
CA VAL A 390 -25.25 -1.25 13.94
C VAL A 390 -24.73 -1.49 15.35
N PRO A 391 -25.61 -1.76 16.32
CA PRO A 391 -25.20 -2.14 17.67
C PRO A 391 -24.27 -3.36 17.64
N LEU A 392 -23.29 -3.36 18.54
CA LEU A 392 -22.44 -4.54 18.71
C LEU A 392 -23.27 -5.72 19.24
N SER A 393 -22.94 -6.90 18.74
CA SER A 393 -23.43 -8.16 19.29
C SER A 393 -22.90 -8.37 20.71
N ARG A 394 -23.55 -9.27 21.46
CA ARG A 394 -23.12 -9.65 22.81
C ARG A 394 -21.67 -10.15 22.83
N ASN A 395 -21.26 -10.89 21.80
CA ASN A 395 -19.91 -11.45 21.69
C ASN A 395 -18.88 -10.34 21.42
N GLU A 396 -19.18 -9.38 20.53
CA GLU A 396 -18.31 -8.24 20.27
C GLU A 396 -18.12 -7.35 21.51
N LEU A 397 -19.19 -7.10 22.27
CA LEU A 397 -19.14 -6.33 23.53
C LEU A 397 -18.28 -7.03 24.59
N ALA A 398 -18.49 -8.32 24.81
CA ALA A 398 -17.69 -9.11 25.74
C ALA A 398 -16.23 -9.16 25.33
N SER A 399 -15.96 -9.25 24.02
CA SER A 399 -14.60 -9.29 23.48
C SER A 399 -13.86 -7.96 23.71
N TYR A 400 -14.53 -6.81 23.59
CA TYR A 400 -13.92 -5.53 23.98
C TYR A 400 -13.48 -5.55 25.44
N GLN A 401 -14.38 -5.90 26.36
CA GLN A 401 -14.06 -5.93 27.79
C GLN A 401 -12.90 -6.87 28.12
N TYR A 402 -12.89 -8.06 27.51
CA TYR A 402 -11.87 -9.07 27.72
C TYR A 402 -10.51 -8.68 27.14
N ILE A 403 -10.47 -8.30 25.87
CA ILE A 403 -9.22 -7.94 25.17
C ILE A 403 -8.66 -6.63 25.73
N ASP A 404 -9.49 -5.67 26.13
CA ASP A 404 -9.03 -4.43 26.79
C ASP A 404 -8.32 -4.75 28.12
N SER A 405 -8.86 -5.68 28.92
CA SER A 405 -8.21 -6.13 30.16
C SER A 405 -6.88 -6.83 29.92
N ILE A 406 -6.77 -7.67 28.88
CA ILE A 406 -5.50 -8.31 28.51
C ILE A 406 -4.51 -7.25 28.01
N GLY A 407 -4.96 -6.34 27.14
CA GLY A 407 -4.11 -5.29 26.58
C GLY A 407 -3.52 -4.38 27.65
N GLU A 408 -4.26 -4.10 28.72
CA GLU A 408 -3.76 -3.38 29.90
C GLU A 408 -2.77 -4.20 30.73
N ALA A 409 -3.08 -5.47 31.00
CA ALA A 409 -2.21 -6.37 31.77
C ALA A 409 -0.87 -6.68 31.06
N GLU A 410 -0.93 -6.98 29.75
CA GLU A 410 0.21 -7.33 28.91
C GLU A 410 0.86 -6.12 28.22
N ASN A 411 0.31 -4.93 28.44
CA ASN A 411 0.85 -3.66 27.97
C ASN A 411 1.04 -3.62 26.43
N PHE A 412 0.00 -4.00 25.68
CA PHE A 412 0.04 -4.09 24.21
C PHE A 412 0.47 -2.78 23.53
N ASP A 413 0.17 -1.62 24.13
CA ASP A 413 0.64 -0.32 23.64
C ASP A 413 2.19 -0.25 23.56
N LYS A 414 2.91 -0.91 24.47
CA LYS A 414 4.38 -1.00 24.43
C LYS A 414 4.85 -1.80 23.21
N ILE A 415 4.17 -2.89 22.86
CA ILE A 415 4.48 -3.70 21.67
C ILE A 415 4.26 -2.88 20.40
N VAL A 416 3.16 -2.11 20.33
CA VAL A 416 2.89 -1.22 19.18
C VAL A 416 3.95 -0.14 19.07
N TYR A 417 4.34 0.49 20.18
CA TYR A 417 5.38 1.51 20.20
C TYR A 417 6.74 0.96 19.77
N LEU A 418 7.11 -0.25 20.22
CA LEU A 418 8.30 -0.96 19.76
C LEU A 418 8.22 -1.26 18.26
N THR A 419 7.10 -1.80 17.78
CA THR A 419 6.89 -2.13 16.35
C THR A 419 6.99 -0.90 15.46
N LYS A 420 6.39 0.22 15.88
CA LYS A 420 6.53 1.53 15.22
C LYS A 420 7.99 1.96 15.18
N GLY A 421 8.70 1.88 16.31
CA GLY A 421 10.13 2.17 16.38
C GLY A 421 10.93 1.34 15.38
N PHE A 422 10.76 0.01 15.40
CA PHE A 422 11.47 -0.90 14.49
C PHE A 422 11.21 -0.55 13.03
N ALA A 423 9.94 -0.33 12.65
CA ALA A 423 9.59 0.14 11.31
C ALA A 423 10.27 1.47 10.99
N GLN A 424 10.37 2.38 11.97
CA GLN A 424 11.08 3.66 11.91
C GLN A 424 12.61 3.58 12.07
N GLY A 425 13.20 2.39 12.21
CA GLY A 425 14.65 2.18 12.29
C GLY A 425 15.30 2.47 13.65
N PHE A 426 14.51 2.52 14.73
CA PHE A 426 15.03 2.71 16.10
C PHE A 426 14.29 1.84 17.13
N VAL A 427 14.87 1.62 18.30
CA VAL A 427 14.17 1.01 19.44
C VAL A 427 13.97 2.08 20.50
N PRO A 428 12.74 2.43 20.87
CA PRO A 428 12.52 3.43 21.89
C PRO A 428 12.82 2.85 23.29
N ILE A 429 13.70 3.52 24.02
CA ILE A 429 14.15 3.17 25.38
C ILE A 429 13.94 4.39 26.28
N GLY A 430 12.81 4.40 27.00
CA GLY A 430 12.44 5.52 27.86
C GLY A 430 12.23 6.80 27.05
N LYS A 431 13.06 7.82 27.31
CA LYS A 431 13.02 9.13 26.63
C LYS A 431 13.94 9.22 25.40
N PHE A 432 14.65 8.14 25.07
CA PHE A 432 15.61 8.09 23.96
C PHE A 432 15.24 6.99 22.97
N ASN A 433 15.77 7.10 21.75
CA ASN A 433 15.59 6.17 20.64
C ASN A 433 16.96 5.58 20.28
N LEU A 434 17.15 4.28 20.47
CA LEU A 434 18.35 3.55 20.06
C LEU A 434 18.33 3.36 18.53
N MET A 435 19.28 3.95 17.81
CA MET A 435 19.35 3.91 16.36
C MET A 435 19.89 2.55 15.86
N LEU A 436 19.03 1.77 15.20
CA LEU A 436 19.37 0.40 14.77
C LEU A 436 20.46 0.37 13.68
N ASN A 437 20.45 1.36 12.78
CA ASN A 437 21.44 1.50 11.71
C ASN A 437 22.84 1.93 12.21
N LYS A 438 23.03 2.11 13.52
CA LYS A 438 24.31 2.43 14.17
C LYS A 438 24.86 1.29 15.04
N LEU A 439 24.12 0.20 15.21
CA LEU A 439 24.53 -0.94 16.04
C LEU A 439 25.63 -1.78 15.39
N ALA A 440 25.43 -2.12 14.12
CA ALA A 440 26.37 -2.91 13.34
C ALA A 440 26.36 -2.45 11.88
N LYS A 441 27.55 -2.37 11.28
CA LYS A 441 27.77 -2.20 9.85
C LYS A 441 28.83 -3.20 9.40
N PHE A 442 28.77 -3.57 8.13
CA PHE A 442 29.75 -4.45 7.52
C PHE A 442 30.05 -3.95 6.10
N ASN A 443 31.35 -3.83 5.78
CA ASN A 443 31.85 -3.61 4.43
C ASN A 443 33.28 -4.14 4.27
N GLU A 444 33.74 -4.25 3.03
CA GLU A 444 35.08 -4.76 2.74
C GLU A 444 36.21 -3.88 3.28
N PHE A 445 36.04 -2.56 3.34
CA PHE A 445 37.07 -1.64 3.83
C PHE A 445 37.30 -1.71 5.34
N GLU A 446 36.26 -1.49 6.17
CA GLU A 446 36.32 -1.42 7.63
C GLU A 446 36.03 -2.77 8.32
N GLY A 447 35.63 -3.78 7.54
CA GLY A 447 35.21 -5.09 8.05
C GLY A 447 33.91 -4.97 8.84
N THR A 448 33.86 -5.62 10.00
CA THR A 448 32.77 -5.40 10.95
C THR A 448 32.99 -4.09 11.69
N ARG A 449 31.96 -3.26 11.79
CA ARG A 449 31.89 -2.10 12.68
C ARG A 449 30.76 -2.27 13.67
N LEU A 450 31.11 -2.19 14.95
CA LEU A 450 30.12 -2.16 16.04
C LEU A 450 30.04 -0.76 16.61
N GLY A 451 28.83 -0.34 16.96
CA GLY A 451 28.60 1.00 17.48
C GLY A 451 27.33 1.11 18.29
N LEU A 452 27.10 2.31 18.78
CA LEU A 452 25.89 2.71 19.46
C LEU A 452 25.49 4.10 18.98
N GLY A 453 24.19 4.32 18.90
CA GLY A 453 23.65 5.61 18.52
C GLY A 453 22.32 5.86 19.20
N PHE A 454 22.14 7.06 19.73
CA PHE A 454 20.92 7.47 20.42
C PHE A 454 20.40 8.78 19.84
N GLU A 455 19.08 8.93 19.83
CA GLU A 455 18.37 10.16 19.47
C GLU A 455 17.31 10.48 20.54
N THR A 456 17.09 11.75 20.88
CA THR A 456 16.02 12.13 21.81
C THR A 456 14.63 11.87 21.21
N GLY A 457 13.73 11.29 21.99
CA GLY A 457 12.33 11.07 21.57
C GLY A 457 11.44 12.31 21.80
N ASP A 458 10.21 12.25 21.28
CA ASP A 458 9.22 13.34 21.41
C ASP A 458 8.81 13.65 22.86
N GLY A 459 9.10 12.75 23.80
CA GLY A 459 8.87 12.96 25.23
C GLY A 459 9.84 13.92 25.91
N ILE A 460 10.94 14.33 25.25
CA ILE A 460 11.86 15.35 25.76
C ILE A 460 11.51 16.71 25.17
N ILE A 461 11.59 16.85 23.85
CA ILE A 461 11.16 18.05 23.11
C ILE A 461 10.40 17.55 21.88
N LYS A 462 9.13 17.93 21.77
CA LYS A 462 8.29 17.54 20.64
C LYS A 462 8.86 18.12 19.34
N ASN A 463 8.95 17.28 18.30
CA ASN A 463 9.42 17.65 16.95
C ASN A 463 10.91 18.04 16.85
N LEU A 464 11.69 17.98 17.94
CA LEU A 464 13.12 18.31 17.94
C LEU A 464 13.92 17.13 18.48
N HIS A 465 14.82 16.62 17.65
CA HIS A 465 15.58 15.41 17.92
C HIS A 465 17.07 15.70 17.89
N LEU A 466 17.74 15.55 19.02
CA LEU A 466 19.20 15.58 19.13
C LEU A 466 19.71 14.14 19.14
N GLY A 467 20.59 13.81 18.21
CA GLY A 467 21.18 12.49 18.09
C GLY A 467 22.71 12.52 18.09
N ALA A 468 23.29 11.42 18.54
CA ALA A 468 24.73 11.17 18.49
C ALA A 468 25.00 9.68 18.28
N PHE A 469 26.12 9.35 17.64
CA PHE A 469 26.58 7.98 17.48
C PHE A 469 28.10 7.88 17.56
N ALA A 470 28.58 6.70 17.94
CA ALA A 470 29.98 6.32 17.88
C ALA A 470 30.08 4.82 17.53
N GLY A 471 31.11 4.44 16.78
CA GLY A 471 31.39 3.04 16.47
C GLY A 471 32.84 2.85 16.05
N TYR A 472 33.30 1.61 16.18
CA TYR A 472 34.68 1.22 15.92
C TYR A 472 34.72 0.18 14.80
N GLY A 473 35.50 0.44 13.76
CA GLY A 473 35.78 -0.49 12.67
C GLY A 473 36.95 -1.40 13.06
N PHE A 474 36.77 -2.71 12.97
CA PHE A 474 37.79 -3.66 13.45
C PHE A 474 38.90 -3.91 12.43
N LYS A 475 38.63 -3.77 11.12
CA LYS A 475 39.66 -3.95 10.07
C LYS A 475 40.55 -2.72 9.92
N ASP A 476 39.94 -1.53 9.87
CA ASP A 476 40.66 -0.26 9.71
C ASP A 476 41.12 0.37 11.04
N LYS A 477 40.69 -0.21 12.18
CA LYS A 477 41.08 0.17 13.54
C LYS A 477 40.81 1.65 13.87
N ALA A 478 39.75 2.22 13.30
CA ALA A 478 39.42 3.62 13.49
C ALA A 478 38.01 3.81 14.08
N TRP A 479 37.89 4.85 14.92
CA TRP A 479 36.61 5.33 15.44
C TRP A 479 35.89 6.19 14.42
N LYS A 480 34.57 6.07 14.37
CA LYS A 480 33.67 6.92 13.59
C LYS A 480 32.57 7.41 14.49
N TYR A 481 32.24 8.68 14.39
CA TYR A 481 31.30 9.32 15.30
C TYR A 481 30.63 10.51 14.64
N GLY A 482 29.51 10.93 15.19
CA GLY A 482 28.81 12.09 14.68
C GLY A 482 27.62 12.45 15.54
N SER A 483 27.07 13.62 15.26
CA SER A 483 25.89 14.15 15.92
C SER A 483 24.99 14.86 14.92
N HIS A 484 23.72 14.96 15.26
CA HIS A 484 22.76 15.70 14.46
C HIS A 484 21.68 16.33 15.32
N LEU A 485 21.19 17.47 14.87
CA LEU A 485 19.99 18.12 15.37
C LEU A 485 18.97 18.13 14.23
N ARG A 486 17.82 17.51 14.45
CA ARG A 486 16.75 17.38 13.46
C ARG A 486 15.47 18.00 14.00
N TRP A 487 14.97 19.02 13.31
CA TRP A 487 13.71 19.66 13.60
C TRP A 487 12.69 19.30 12.52
N GLN A 488 11.61 18.63 12.91
CA GLN A 488 10.59 18.12 12.01
C GLN A 488 9.19 18.43 12.58
N PRO A 489 8.66 19.65 12.36
CA PRO A 489 7.32 19.99 12.79
C PRO A 489 6.27 19.15 12.08
N ASN A 490 5.15 18.86 12.76
CA ASN A 490 3.98 18.23 12.15
C ASN A 490 3.45 19.12 11.02
N SER A 491 3.74 18.75 9.78
CA SER A 491 3.35 19.51 8.60
C SER A 491 3.06 18.58 7.42
N GLU A 492 1.95 18.82 6.72
CA GLU A 492 1.64 18.13 5.45
C GLU A 492 2.65 18.46 4.35
N LYS A 493 3.40 19.57 4.49
CA LYS A 493 4.46 19.97 3.58
C LYS A 493 5.79 19.27 3.86
N GLN A 494 5.83 18.25 4.72
CA GLN A 494 7.03 17.44 4.98
C GLN A 494 8.28 18.30 5.30
N PHE A 495 8.08 19.38 6.05
CA PHE A 495 9.19 20.27 6.43
C PHE A 495 10.14 19.56 7.40
N GLU A 496 11.43 19.60 7.10
CA GLU A 496 12.49 19.11 7.98
C GLU A 496 13.71 20.02 7.84
N MET A 497 14.29 20.41 8.97
CA MET A 497 15.61 21.01 9.04
C MET A 497 16.54 20.07 9.78
N LYS A 498 17.74 19.85 9.25
CA LYS A 498 18.74 18.97 9.85
C LYS A 498 20.11 19.64 9.82
N LEU A 499 20.73 19.73 10.99
CA LEU A 499 22.13 20.09 11.15
C LEU A 499 22.88 18.82 11.55
N SER A 500 24.00 18.50 10.92
CA SER A 500 24.76 17.30 11.26
C SER A 500 26.26 17.49 11.12
N TYR A 501 26.98 16.82 12.00
CA TYR A 501 28.42 16.62 11.96
C TYR A 501 28.70 15.11 11.93
N ALA A 502 29.61 14.67 11.07
CA ALA A 502 30.03 13.27 11.02
C ALA A 502 31.52 13.16 10.65
N ASN A 503 32.26 12.38 11.43
CA ASN A 503 33.55 11.83 11.06
C ASN A 503 33.35 10.33 10.77
N ASP A 504 33.26 9.97 9.49
CA ASP A 504 32.86 8.64 9.01
C ASP A 504 33.55 8.32 7.67
N LEU A 505 33.05 7.32 6.94
CA LEU A 505 33.51 6.93 5.61
C LEU A 505 32.48 7.29 4.53
N ILE A 506 32.94 7.60 3.33
CA ILE A 506 32.10 7.88 2.15
C ILE A 506 32.56 7.06 0.94
N ASN A 507 31.58 6.61 0.13
CA ASN A 507 31.89 6.03 -1.17
C ASN A 507 32.47 7.09 -2.10
N ILE A 508 33.53 6.71 -2.79
CA ILE A 508 34.13 7.49 -3.85
C ILE A 508 33.12 7.61 -5.01
N GLY A 509 32.91 8.85 -5.47
CA GLY A 509 32.13 9.18 -6.66
C GLY A 509 30.65 8.80 -6.74
N GLY A 510 30.06 8.34 -5.64
CA GLY A 510 28.63 8.07 -5.56
C GLY A 510 27.76 9.33 -5.67
N VAL A 511 26.54 9.16 -6.16
CA VAL A 511 25.50 10.21 -6.14
C VAL A 511 24.41 9.82 -5.15
N GLU A 512 24.18 10.68 -4.16
CA GLU A 512 23.02 10.58 -3.27
C GLU A 512 21.99 11.64 -3.65
N TYR A 513 20.91 11.22 -4.31
CA TYR A 513 19.81 12.10 -4.72
C TYR A 513 18.89 12.45 -3.56
N PHE A 514 18.39 11.50 -2.77
CA PHE A 514 17.42 11.77 -1.68
C PHE A 514 17.65 10.83 -0.50
N LYS A 515 16.94 11.07 0.62
CA LYS A 515 16.98 10.21 1.82
C LYS A 515 16.97 8.72 1.43
N LYS A 516 17.97 7.99 1.90
CA LYS A 516 18.15 6.57 1.63
C LYS A 516 16.88 5.80 1.99
N THR A 517 16.34 5.07 1.01
CA THR A 517 15.31 4.06 1.26
C THR A 517 15.89 2.97 2.15
N ARG A 518 15.09 2.41 3.07
CA ARG A 518 15.51 1.31 3.96
C ARG A 518 15.62 -0.06 3.27
N ASP A 519 15.77 -0.05 1.95
CA ASP A 519 15.94 -1.25 1.15
C ASP A 519 17.40 -1.74 1.29
N LEU A 520 17.56 -2.86 2.00
CA LEU A 520 18.86 -3.52 2.22
C LEU A 520 19.52 -3.95 0.90
N THR A 521 18.73 -4.21 -0.14
CA THR A 521 19.20 -4.61 -1.47
C THR A 521 19.38 -3.43 -2.43
N SER A 522 19.20 -2.19 -1.95
CA SER A 522 19.46 -0.99 -2.76
C SER A 522 20.92 -0.91 -3.20
N THR A 523 21.16 -0.35 -4.38
CA THR A 523 22.49 -0.31 -4.98
C THR A 523 23.51 0.37 -4.09
N SER A 524 23.14 1.47 -3.44
CA SER A 524 24.04 2.17 -2.51
C SER A 524 24.44 1.29 -1.32
N ASN A 525 23.53 0.44 -0.81
CA ASN A 525 23.84 -0.44 0.31
C ASN A 525 24.72 -1.62 -0.12
N ILE A 526 24.45 -2.22 -1.28
CA ILE A 526 25.30 -3.26 -1.86
C ILE A 526 26.68 -2.69 -2.21
N GLN A 527 26.76 -1.52 -2.85
CA GLN A 527 28.04 -0.85 -3.10
C GLN A 527 28.81 -0.57 -1.81
N ASN A 528 28.16 -0.01 -0.78
CA ASN A 528 28.80 0.15 0.52
C ASN A 528 29.33 -1.17 1.09
N LEU A 529 28.62 -2.28 0.87
CA LEU A 529 29.00 -3.60 1.37
C LEU A 529 30.24 -4.15 0.66
N VAL A 530 30.29 -4.07 -0.68
CA VAL A 530 31.33 -4.69 -1.51
C VAL A 530 32.48 -3.76 -1.90
N ASN A 531 32.40 -2.47 -1.58
CA ASN A 531 33.43 -1.51 -1.95
C ASN A 531 34.59 -1.56 -0.94
N ASP A 532 35.79 -1.80 -1.47
CA ASP A 532 37.05 -1.84 -0.74
C ASP A 532 37.80 -0.50 -0.76
N GLN A 533 37.29 0.50 -1.48
CA GLN A 533 37.86 1.84 -1.59
C GLN A 533 36.87 2.91 -1.11
N LEU A 534 37.12 3.41 0.09
CA LEU A 534 36.35 4.48 0.73
C LEU A 534 37.28 5.63 1.10
N ASP A 535 36.76 6.85 1.11
CA ASP A 535 37.46 8.01 1.67
C ASP A 535 37.00 8.24 3.11
N GLY A 536 37.94 8.64 3.97
CA GLY A 536 37.60 9.25 5.25
C GLY A 536 36.95 10.61 5.03
N ILE A 537 35.89 10.93 5.76
CA ILE A 537 35.19 12.21 5.63
C ILE A 537 34.89 12.81 7.00
N GLU A 538 35.27 14.08 7.15
CA GLU A 538 34.74 14.97 8.18
C GLU A 538 33.73 15.92 7.50
N LEU A 539 32.45 15.77 7.84
CA LEU A 539 31.33 16.42 7.18
C LEU A 539 30.54 17.28 8.16
N TYR A 540 30.45 18.57 7.87
CA TYR A 540 29.46 19.48 8.45
C TYR A 540 28.40 19.76 7.40
N GLN A 541 27.13 19.51 7.73
CA GLN A 541 26.05 19.64 6.76
C GLN A 541 24.79 20.25 7.38
N THR A 542 24.20 21.17 6.64
CA THR A 542 22.85 21.71 6.88
C THR A 542 21.94 21.29 5.73
N GLU A 543 20.76 20.79 6.06
CA GLU A 543 19.72 20.41 5.10
C GLU A 543 18.38 21.05 5.51
N ILE A 544 17.67 21.64 4.55
CA ILE A 544 16.31 22.13 4.72
C ILE A 544 15.46 21.49 3.62
N SER A 545 14.57 20.59 4.01
CA SER A 545 13.69 19.84 3.10
C SER A 545 12.25 20.25 3.29
N PHE A 546 11.50 20.41 2.20
CA PHE A 546 10.06 20.66 2.23
C PHE A 546 9.42 20.35 0.88
N ARG A 547 8.12 20.08 0.91
CA ARG A 547 7.28 19.92 -0.26
C ARG A 547 6.67 21.27 -0.61
N ALA A 548 7.17 21.87 -1.70
CA ALA A 548 6.59 23.09 -2.27
C ALA A 548 5.67 22.67 -3.41
N LEU A 549 4.48 23.25 -3.51
CA LEU A 549 3.43 22.75 -4.41
C LEU A 549 3.08 21.27 -4.10
N ARG A 550 2.19 20.69 -4.89
CA ARG A 550 1.68 19.34 -4.64
C ARG A 550 2.77 18.27 -4.86
N ASP A 551 3.42 18.30 -6.02
CA ASP A 551 4.25 17.19 -6.52
C ASP A 551 5.76 17.40 -6.42
N PHE A 552 6.22 18.55 -5.92
CA PHE A 552 7.64 18.88 -5.83
C PHE A 552 8.15 18.81 -4.39
N HIS A 553 9.20 18.04 -4.17
CA HIS A 553 9.93 18.03 -2.92
C HIS A 553 11.29 18.67 -3.15
N PHE A 554 11.63 19.68 -2.36
CA PHE A 554 12.89 20.41 -2.41
C PHE A 554 13.71 20.12 -1.16
N THR A 555 15.02 20.01 -1.34
CA THR A 555 16.02 19.95 -0.28
C THR A 555 17.14 20.91 -0.64
N PHE A 556 17.29 21.97 0.15
CA PHE A 556 18.45 22.85 0.09
C PHE A 556 19.50 22.30 1.03
N PHE A 557 20.76 22.29 0.59
CA PHE A 557 21.85 21.86 1.44
C PHE A 557 23.05 22.80 1.33
N GLY A 558 23.80 22.87 2.42
CA GLY A 558 25.13 23.46 2.47
C GLY A 558 26.02 22.55 3.29
N ASN A 559 27.20 22.21 2.77
CA ASN A 559 28.13 21.32 3.44
C ASN A 559 29.58 21.79 3.31
N GLN A 560 30.40 21.39 4.28
CA GLN A 560 31.85 21.42 4.21
C GLN A 560 32.37 20.02 4.50
N GLN A 561 33.24 19.52 3.62
CA GLN A 561 33.77 18.16 3.63
C GLN A 561 35.29 18.26 3.64
N THR A 562 35.93 17.72 4.66
CA THR A 562 37.36 17.38 4.58
C THR A 562 37.45 15.91 4.22
N ARG A 563 38.00 15.60 3.05
CA ARG A 563 38.19 14.23 2.60
C ARG A 563 39.63 13.81 2.79
N THR A 564 39.81 12.65 3.41
CA THR A 564 41.11 12.00 3.61
C THR A 564 41.17 10.76 2.74
N LEU A 565 42.11 10.76 1.82
CA LEU A 565 42.32 9.69 0.86
C LEU A 565 43.06 8.53 1.51
N ASN A 566 42.66 7.31 1.17
CA ASN A 566 43.31 6.08 1.63
C ASN A 566 44.29 5.49 0.59
N SER A 567 44.67 6.28 -0.41
CA SER A 567 45.63 5.93 -1.45
C SER A 567 46.70 7.01 -1.58
N LYS A 568 47.80 6.70 -2.29
CA LYS A 568 48.84 7.68 -2.65
C LYS A 568 48.42 8.61 -3.79
N TYR A 569 47.13 8.64 -4.11
CA TYR A 569 46.55 9.45 -5.17
C TYR A 569 46.85 10.94 -4.94
N ASN A 570 47.32 11.61 -5.99
CA ASN A 570 47.58 13.04 -5.97
C ASN A 570 46.87 13.72 -7.16
N TYR A 571 46.35 14.92 -6.90
CA TYR A 571 45.69 15.74 -7.91
C TYR A 571 46.55 16.96 -8.26
N ASP A 572 46.87 17.14 -9.54
CA ASP A 572 47.53 18.33 -10.08
C ASP A 572 48.80 18.73 -9.31
N ALA A 573 49.61 17.74 -8.90
CA ALA A 573 50.83 17.95 -8.14
C ALA A 573 51.96 18.48 -9.05
N LYS A 574 52.68 19.50 -8.58
CA LYS A 574 53.92 19.97 -9.24
C LYS A 574 55.06 18.99 -8.96
N GLU A 575 55.92 18.75 -9.96
CA GLU A 575 57.15 17.95 -9.78
C GLU A 575 57.92 18.40 -8.51
N ASN A 576 58.33 17.44 -7.69
CA ASN A 576 59.10 17.60 -6.43
C ASN A 576 58.38 18.09 -5.16
N GLN A 577 57.04 18.04 -5.08
CA GLN A 577 56.36 18.15 -3.77
C GLN A 577 56.07 16.75 -3.17
N GLU A 578 56.77 16.40 -2.08
CA GLU A 578 56.33 15.33 -1.20
C GLU A 578 55.07 15.79 -0.47
N LEU A 579 53.91 15.29 -0.90
CA LEU A 579 52.64 15.48 -0.21
C LEU A 579 52.61 14.61 1.05
N THR A 580 52.71 15.26 2.20
CA THR A 580 52.65 14.60 3.52
C THR A 580 51.21 14.34 3.99
N ASN A 581 50.21 15.02 3.40
CA ASN A 581 48.80 14.87 3.72
C ASN A 581 47.96 14.67 2.45
N TYR A 582 47.40 13.46 2.26
CA TYR A 582 46.50 13.13 1.16
C TYR A 582 45.06 13.52 1.51
N SER A 583 44.81 14.83 1.68
CA SER A 583 43.49 15.35 2.03
C SER A 583 43.14 16.58 1.21
N TYR A 584 41.86 16.76 0.92
CA TYR A 584 41.35 17.95 0.25
C TYR A 584 40.01 18.40 0.84
N ARG A 585 39.68 19.68 0.68
CA ARG A 585 38.46 20.28 1.22
C ARG A 585 37.49 20.73 0.14
N LEU A 586 36.24 20.30 0.28
CA LEU A 586 35.11 20.75 -0.52
C LEU A 586 34.16 21.58 0.35
N THR A 587 33.66 22.69 -0.19
CA THR A 587 32.56 23.45 0.41
C THR A 587 31.50 23.58 -0.65
N GLU A 588 30.33 22.99 -0.43
CA GLU A 588 29.26 22.90 -1.42
C GLU A 588 27.98 23.51 -0.89
N ALA A 589 27.24 24.18 -1.77
CA ALA A 589 25.83 24.44 -1.53
C ALA A 589 25.02 24.07 -2.77
N GLY A 590 23.78 23.66 -2.56
CA GLY A 590 22.99 23.15 -3.67
C GLY A 590 21.52 23.00 -3.36
N ILE A 591 20.82 22.62 -4.42
CA ILE A 591 19.40 22.29 -4.39
C ILE A 591 19.22 20.92 -4.98
N ASN A 592 18.39 20.14 -4.31
CA ASN A 592 17.95 18.85 -4.75
C ASN A 592 16.42 18.91 -4.83
N PHE A 593 15.85 18.50 -5.95
CA PHE A 593 14.41 18.40 -6.08
C PHE A 593 13.97 17.07 -6.67
N ARG A 594 12.83 16.59 -6.18
CA ARG A 594 12.14 15.40 -6.66
C ARG A 594 10.76 15.80 -7.15
N PHE A 595 10.45 15.41 -8.38
CA PHE A 595 9.16 15.59 -9.01
C PHE A 595 8.52 14.23 -9.29
N SER A 596 7.29 14.05 -8.82
CA SER A 596 6.49 12.85 -9.09
C SER A 596 5.04 13.27 -9.30
N PHE A 597 4.60 13.27 -10.56
CA PHE A 597 3.29 13.79 -10.93
C PHE A 597 2.17 12.96 -10.30
N GLN A 598 1.21 13.64 -9.65
CA GLN A 598 0.05 13.05 -8.97
C GLN A 598 0.42 11.93 -7.99
N GLU A 599 1.57 12.05 -7.34
CA GLU A 599 1.99 11.07 -6.36
C GLU A 599 1.06 11.08 -5.14
N LYS A 600 0.71 9.87 -4.70
CA LYS A 600 -0.17 9.65 -3.57
C LYS A 600 0.64 9.01 -2.46
N PHE A 601 0.34 9.36 -1.22
CA PHE A 601 0.97 8.77 -0.05
C PHE A 601 -0.07 8.14 0.87
N THR A 602 0.37 7.11 1.58
CA THR A 602 -0.36 6.52 2.71
C THR A 602 0.52 6.57 3.95
N GLU A 603 -0.08 6.67 5.12
CA GLU A 603 0.63 6.59 6.39
C GLU A 603 0.57 5.15 6.94
N PHE A 604 1.73 4.56 7.21
CA PHE A 604 1.85 3.22 7.79
C PHE A 604 2.95 3.17 8.86
N LEU A 605 2.63 2.76 10.10
CA LEU A 605 3.52 2.73 11.27
C LEU A 605 4.29 4.05 11.48
N GLY A 606 3.60 5.19 11.29
CA GLY A 606 4.21 6.52 11.35
C GLY A 606 5.23 6.80 10.24
N LEU A 607 5.21 6.04 9.15
CA LEU A 607 5.95 6.29 7.92
C LEU A 607 4.98 6.78 6.84
N THR A 608 5.37 7.82 6.11
CA THR A 608 4.66 8.25 4.91
C THR A 608 5.23 7.52 3.71
N LEU A 609 4.51 6.53 3.19
CA LEU A 609 4.95 5.68 2.09
C LEU A 609 4.30 6.13 0.78
N PRO A 610 5.07 6.33 -0.32
CA PRO A 610 4.50 6.62 -1.62
C PRO A 610 3.76 5.39 -2.16
N ILE A 611 2.56 5.61 -2.69
CA ILE A 611 1.83 4.65 -3.51
C ILE A 611 2.44 4.70 -4.93
N VAL A 612 2.66 3.54 -5.54
CA VAL A 612 3.29 3.42 -6.86
C VAL A 612 2.58 4.31 -7.89
N THR A 613 3.35 5.20 -8.53
CA THR A 613 2.84 6.12 -9.56
C THR A 613 2.95 5.51 -10.96
N LYS A 614 2.02 5.88 -11.85
CA LYS A 614 2.06 5.55 -13.30
C LYS A 614 2.92 6.53 -14.11
N TYR A 615 3.33 7.63 -13.50
CA TYR A 615 4.09 8.70 -14.13
C TYR A 615 5.58 8.59 -13.81
N PRO A 616 6.46 9.21 -14.61
CA PRO A 616 7.89 9.24 -14.31
C PRO A 616 8.17 9.96 -12.99
N VAL A 617 9.13 9.45 -12.23
CA VAL A 617 9.72 10.09 -11.05
C VAL A 617 11.06 10.69 -11.48
N ILE A 618 11.22 11.99 -11.27
CA ILE A 618 12.41 12.74 -11.66
C ILE A 618 13.11 13.21 -10.39
N TYR A 619 14.41 12.97 -10.33
CA TYR A 619 15.33 13.47 -9.32
C TYR A 619 16.35 14.36 -10.00
N PHE A 620 16.56 15.55 -9.46
CA PHE A 620 17.58 16.46 -9.95
C PHE A 620 18.32 17.08 -8.78
N LYS A 621 19.65 17.05 -8.83
CA LYS A 621 20.51 17.68 -7.84
C LYS A 621 21.48 18.60 -8.56
N TYR A 622 21.56 19.84 -8.08
CA TYR A 622 22.57 20.80 -8.47
C TYR A 622 23.41 21.14 -7.25
N SER A 623 24.73 21.10 -7.41
CA SER A 623 25.70 21.44 -6.37
C SER A 623 26.73 22.40 -6.94
N HIS A 624 27.02 23.48 -6.23
CA HIS A 624 28.10 24.38 -6.55
C HIS A 624 29.17 24.28 -5.46
N GLY A 625 30.39 23.94 -5.86
CA GLY A 625 31.57 23.97 -5.00
C GLY A 625 32.19 25.36 -5.00
N PHE A 626 32.52 25.88 -3.81
CA PHE A 626 33.09 27.20 -3.64
C PHE A 626 34.57 27.11 -3.27
N LYS A 627 35.42 27.78 -4.07
CA LYS A 627 36.82 27.99 -3.70
C LYS A 627 36.97 29.16 -2.73
N GLY A 628 37.76 28.98 -1.67
CA GLY A 628 38.08 30.00 -0.66
C GLY A 628 37.05 30.14 0.47
N LEU A 629 35.78 29.79 0.24
CA LEU A 629 34.76 29.77 1.29
C LEU A 629 34.97 28.57 2.22
N LEU A 630 35.04 28.80 3.54
CA LEU A 630 35.29 27.74 4.54
C LEU A 630 36.50 26.85 4.21
N LEU A 631 37.52 27.45 3.57
CA LEU A 631 38.74 26.79 3.10
C LEU A 631 38.49 25.73 2.00
N GLY A 632 37.37 25.79 1.27
CA GLY A 632 37.15 24.98 0.08
C GLY A 632 38.21 25.24 -0.99
N GLU A 633 38.68 24.19 -1.66
CA GLU A 633 39.81 24.27 -2.59
C GLU A 633 39.39 24.39 -4.06
N TYR A 634 38.17 23.94 -4.40
CA TYR A 634 37.69 23.78 -5.77
C TYR A 634 36.41 24.58 -6.03
N ASP A 635 36.38 25.23 -7.19
CA ASP A 635 35.22 25.91 -7.74
C ASP A 635 34.67 25.09 -8.90
N TYR A 636 33.42 24.61 -8.82
CA TYR A 636 32.82 23.74 -9.83
C TYR A 636 31.29 23.68 -9.72
N ASN A 637 30.63 23.27 -10.81
CA ASN A 637 29.22 22.97 -10.87
C ASN A 637 29.02 21.48 -11.15
N ARG A 638 28.12 20.87 -10.39
CA ARG A 638 27.73 19.47 -10.52
C ARG A 638 26.23 19.36 -10.73
N TYR A 639 25.85 18.63 -11.78
CA TYR A 639 24.46 18.39 -12.17
C TYR A 639 24.21 16.89 -12.18
N ASP A 640 23.28 16.42 -11.36
CA ASP A 640 22.87 15.02 -11.31
C ASP A 640 21.39 14.91 -11.68
N LEU A 641 21.06 14.05 -12.64
CA LEU A 641 19.69 13.76 -13.06
C LEU A 641 19.42 12.25 -12.93
N SER A 642 18.27 11.88 -12.39
CA SER A 642 17.76 10.51 -12.43
C SER A 642 16.28 10.48 -12.77
N ILE A 643 15.90 9.71 -13.78
CA ILE A 643 14.52 9.56 -14.25
C ILE A 643 14.15 8.08 -14.16
N PHE A 644 13.09 7.79 -13.41
CA PHE A 644 12.54 6.45 -13.26
C PHE A 644 11.13 6.36 -13.83
N LYS A 645 10.83 5.33 -14.62
CA LYS A 645 9.48 5.05 -15.11
C LYS A 645 9.21 3.55 -15.11
N SER A 646 8.03 3.16 -14.66
CA SER A 646 7.53 1.79 -14.76
C SER A 646 6.14 1.78 -15.41
N ALA A 647 5.90 0.85 -16.33
CA ALA A 647 4.64 0.73 -17.04
C ALA A 647 4.23 -0.74 -17.19
N THR A 648 2.99 -1.05 -16.80
CA THR A 648 2.39 -2.35 -17.04
C THR A 648 1.88 -2.42 -18.47
N ILE A 649 2.47 -3.30 -19.27
CA ILE A 649 2.02 -3.59 -20.64
C ILE A 649 1.01 -4.73 -20.56
N LYS A 650 -0.21 -4.46 -21.00
CA LYS A 650 -1.31 -5.43 -20.98
C LYS A 650 -0.89 -6.72 -21.69
N HIS A 651 -1.04 -7.85 -21.01
CA HIS A 651 -0.67 -9.19 -21.51
C HIS A 651 0.82 -9.45 -21.75
N LEU A 652 1.73 -8.50 -21.47
CA LEU A 652 3.17 -8.68 -21.67
C LEU A 652 4.00 -8.50 -20.39
N GLY A 653 3.44 -7.89 -19.34
CA GLY A 653 4.10 -7.79 -18.03
C GLY A 653 4.42 -6.35 -17.66
N VAL A 654 5.52 -6.12 -16.94
CA VAL A 654 5.92 -4.79 -16.43
C VAL A 654 7.27 -4.41 -17.03
N THR A 655 7.34 -3.26 -17.69
CA THR A 655 8.58 -2.69 -18.20
C THR A 655 8.98 -1.50 -17.36
N SER A 656 10.24 -1.44 -16.93
CA SER A 656 10.81 -0.28 -16.25
C SER A 656 12.09 0.22 -16.90
N PHE A 657 12.29 1.52 -16.79
CA PHE A 657 13.46 2.23 -17.26
C PHE A 657 13.98 3.14 -16.16
N GLN A 658 15.29 3.19 -15.99
CA GLN A 658 15.96 4.22 -15.20
C GLN A 658 17.09 4.84 -16.02
N ILE A 659 17.08 6.16 -16.13
CA ILE A 659 18.16 6.93 -16.74
C ILE A 659 18.86 7.70 -15.61
N ASN A 660 20.17 7.63 -15.54
CA ASN A 660 20.97 8.49 -14.66
C ASN A 660 21.97 9.25 -15.52
N ALA A 661 22.12 10.54 -15.30
CA ALA A 661 23.09 11.36 -16.01
C ALA A 661 23.78 12.29 -15.01
N GLY A 662 25.05 12.57 -15.25
CA GLY A 662 25.87 13.46 -14.44
C GLY A 662 26.79 14.32 -15.30
N LEU A 663 27.05 15.54 -14.84
CA LEU A 663 27.99 16.48 -15.44
C LEU A 663 28.67 17.27 -14.31
N ILE A 664 30.00 17.22 -14.29
CA ILE A 664 30.87 18.13 -13.55
C ILE A 664 31.59 19.01 -14.57
N ASP A 665 31.46 20.33 -14.46
CA ASP A 665 31.93 21.26 -15.49
C ASP A 665 33.44 21.58 -15.42
N LYS A 666 34.09 21.24 -14.30
CA LYS A 666 35.51 21.50 -14.03
C LYS A 666 36.15 20.29 -13.38
N SER A 667 37.40 20.01 -13.76
CA SER A 667 38.16 18.91 -13.17
C SER A 667 38.37 19.12 -11.66
N ILE A 668 37.99 18.12 -10.88
CA ILE A 668 38.14 18.03 -9.42
C ILE A 668 38.85 16.71 -9.08
N PRO A 669 39.31 16.50 -7.83
CA PRO A 669 39.96 15.25 -7.44
C PRO A 669 39.14 14.02 -7.83
N LEU A 670 39.81 12.97 -8.32
CA LEU A 670 39.21 11.76 -8.89
C LEU A 670 38.18 11.12 -7.94
N THR A 671 38.44 11.13 -6.63
CA THR A 671 37.53 10.51 -5.66
C THR A 671 36.24 11.32 -5.42
N ALA A 672 36.17 12.55 -5.91
CA ALA A 672 34.97 13.39 -5.96
C ALA A 672 34.25 13.38 -7.32
N GLN A 673 34.90 12.86 -8.38
CA GLN A 673 34.29 12.63 -9.71
C GLN A 673 33.24 11.53 -9.67
N TYR A 674 32.58 11.18 -10.78
CA TYR A 674 31.60 10.10 -10.80
C TYR A 674 32.23 8.72 -10.89
N THR A 675 31.67 7.79 -10.12
CA THR A 675 31.88 6.35 -10.28
C THR A 675 30.58 5.69 -10.70
N MET A 676 30.71 4.62 -11.49
CA MET A 676 29.54 3.90 -11.99
C MET A 676 28.95 2.97 -10.92
N ARG A 677 27.68 2.60 -11.11
CA ARG A 677 26.89 1.81 -10.16
C ARG A 677 27.23 0.31 -10.22
N GLY A 678 28.51 -0.02 -10.31
CA GLY A 678 29.03 -1.39 -10.32
C GLY A 678 28.94 -2.05 -8.95
N ILE A 679 28.48 -3.30 -8.93
CA ILE A 679 28.30 -4.13 -7.72
C ILE A 679 28.79 -5.57 -7.91
N TYR A 680 29.67 -5.82 -8.88
CA TYR A 680 30.28 -7.13 -9.04
C TYR A 680 31.23 -7.42 -7.89
N ASN A 681 31.10 -8.62 -7.31
CA ASN A 681 31.95 -9.13 -6.25
C ASN A 681 31.90 -10.66 -6.27
N GLU A 682 33.02 -11.32 -5.98
CA GLU A 682 33.09 -12.78 -6.03
C GLU A 682 32.39 -13.47 -4.86
N GLU A 683 32.38 -12.84 -3.68
CA GLU A 683 31.80 -13.40 -2.45
C GLU A 683 30.31 -13.02 -2.31
N VAL A 684 29.98 -11.75 -2.57
CA VAL A 684 28.64 -11.19 -2.40
C VAL A 684 27.85 -11.25 -3.71
N LYS A 685 27.16 -12.38 -3.91
CA LYS A 685 26.38 -12.66 -5.13
C LYS A 685 24.91 -12.28 -5.01
N ILE A 686 24.60 -11.02 -4.68
CA ILE A 686 23.23 -10.51 -4.54
C ILE A 686 22.96 -9.45 -5.61
N THR A 687 21.84 -9.56 -6.33
CA THR A 687 21.45 -8.58 -7.35
C THR A 687 20.94 -7.28 -6.75
N SER A 688 21.11 -6.17 -7.45
CA SER A 688 20.49 -4.90 -7.10
C SER A 688 19.80 -4.25 -8.30
N SER A 689 18.60 -3.74 -8.07
CA SER A 689 17.85 -3.08 -9.13
C SER A 689 18.56 -1.80 -9.63
N TYR A 690 18.69 -1.66 -10.95
CA TYR A 690 19.26 -0.47 -11.61
C TYR A 690 20.72 -0.21 -11.25
N SER A 691 21.52 -1.28 -11.30
CA SER A 691 22.96 -1.31 -11.06
C SER A 691 23.64 -2.11 -12.18
N PHE A 692 24.96 -1.98 -12.29
CA PHE A 692 25.76 -2.83 -13.19
C PHE A 692 26.19 -4.09 -12.46
N GLU A 693 25.69 -5.23 -12.91
CA GLU A 693 25.83 -6.51 -12.21
C GLU A 693 27.20 -7.16 -12.46
N THR A 694 27.83 -6.85 -13.59
CA THR A 694 29.13 -7.40 -14.04
C THR A 694 30.31 -6.42 -13.88
N MET A 695 30.03 -5.17 -13.50
CA MET A 695 31.03 -4.11 -13.29
C MET A 695 31.50 -4.08 -11.84
N LEU A 696 32.81 -3.98 -11.62
CA LEU A 696 33.39 -3.83 -10.28
C LEU A 696 33.05 -2.44 -9.69
N PRO A 697 32.93 -2.32 -8.35
CA PRO A 697 32.92 -1.02 -7.70
C PRO A 697 34.13 -0.19 -8.12
N ASN A 698 33.92 1.09 -8.44
CA ASN A 698 34.98 2.03 -8.86
C ASN A 698 35.84 1.55 -10.05
N GLU A 699 35.36 0.64 -10.90
CA GLU A 699 36.09 0.19 -12.09
C GLU A 699 36.35 1.35 -13.07
N PHE A 700 35.37 2.25 -13.16
CA PHE A 700 35.34 3.33 -14.14
C PHE A 700 34.99 4.67 -13.51
N PHE A 701 35.71 5.70 -13.94
CA PHE A 701 35.53 7.09 -13.52
C PHE A 701 35.10 7.97 -14.69
N ALA A 702 34.31 9.01 -14.39
CA ALA A 702 33.86 9.99 -15.35
C ALA A 702 33.60 11.36 -14.71
N GLU A 703 33.75 12.43 -15.48
CA GLU A 703 33.22 13.76 -15.15
C GLU A 703 31.83 13.97 -15.78
N GLN A 704 31.55 13.26 -16.87
CA GLN A 704 30.29 13.27 -17.61
C GLN A 704 29.85 11.84 -17.85
N TYR A 705 28.61 11.50 -17.52
CA TYR A 705 28.11 10.16 -17.81
C TYR A 705 26.61 10.12 -18.09
N VAL A 706 26.19 9.06 -18.78
CA VAL A 706 24.80 8.65 -18.94
C VAL A 706 24.72 7.14 -18.78
N ASN A 707 23.83 6.70 -17.89
CA ASN A 707 23.49 5.30 -17.65
C ASN A 707 22.02 5.08 -18.01
N LEU A 708 21.74 4.04 -18.79
CA LEU A 708 20.40 3.57 -19.12
C LEU A 708 20.23 2.15 -18.60
N PHE A 709 19.26 1.94 -17.72
CA PHE A 709 18.86 0.64 -17.23
C PHE A 709 17.47 0.31 -17.75
N TRP A 710 17.35 -0.77 -18.51
CA TRP A 710 16.08 -1.30 -18.99
C TRP A 710 15.81 -2.66 -18.37
N ARG A 711 14.56 -2.88 -17.95
CA ARG A 711 14.12 -4.16 -17.38
C ARG A 711 12.71 -4.47 -17.87
N HIS A 712 12.47 -5.72 -18.22
CA HIS A 712 11.14 -6.22 -18.56
C HIS A 712 10.85 -7.50 -17.80
N ASN A 713 9.84 -7.46 -16.92
CA ASN A 713 9.34 -8.62 -16.18
C ASN A 713 8.08 -9.15 -16.87
N PHE A 714 8.16 -10.36 -17.42
CA PHE A 714 7.03 -11.05 -18.05
C PHE A 714 6.00 -11.54 -17.02
N GLY A 715 6.29 -11.42 -15.72
CA GLY A 715 5.45 -11.91 -14.64
C GLY A 715 5.18 -13.40 -14.77
N LYS A 716 3.95 -13.80 -14.49
CA LYS A 716 3.50 -15.20 -14.49
C LYS A 716 3.01 -15.67 -15.88
N LEU A 717 3.30 -14.93 -16.95
CA LEU A 717 2.76 -15.21 -18.29
C LEU A 717 3.29 -16.51 -18.89
N LEU A 718 4.55 -16.87 -18.59
CA LEU A 718 5.26 -17.98 -19.23
C LEU A 718 5.09 -19.32 -18.51
N PHE A 719 4.70 -19.34 -17.23
CA PHE A 719 4.55 -20.56 -16.43
C PHE A 719 3.31 -20.51 -15.53
N GLN A 720 2.51 -21.58 -15.53
CA GLN A 720 1.25 -21.67 -14.79
C GLN A 720 1.16 -22.94 -13.93
N SER A 721 2.11 -23.16 -13.02
CA SER A 721 2.02 -24.20 -11.99
C SER A 721 1.66 -23.60 -10.63
N ALA A 722 0.95 -24.36 -9.78
CA ALA A 722 0.54 -23.90 -8.45
C ALA A 722 1.73 -23.70 -7.49
N LYS A 723 2.77 -24.53 -7.61
CA LYS A 723 3.96 -24.53 -6.73
C LYS A 723 5.19 -23.86 -7.37
N PHE A 724 5.28 -23.88 -8.70
CA PHE A 724 6.40 -23.32 -9.45
C PHE A 724 5.90 -22.15 -10.30
N LYS A 725 6.17 -20.93 -9.84
CA LYS A 725 5.71 -19.68 -10.48
C LYS A 725 6.90 -18.75 -10.74
N PRO A 726 7.90 -19.19 -11.52
CA PRO A 726 9.03 -18.34 -11.80
C PRO A 726 8.58 -17.12 -12.62
N GLU A 727 9.18 -15.97 -12.33
CA GLU A 727 8.99 -14.75 -13.11
C GLU A 727 10.29 -14.50 -13.89
N ILE A 728 10.21 -14.54 -15.21
CA ILE A 728 11.35 -14.25 -16.08
C ILE A 728 11.44 -12.74 -16.29
N LEU A 729 12.65 -12.23 -16.11
CA LEU A 729 13.04 -10.86 -16.37
C LEU A 729 14.18 -10.87 -17.39
N ILE A 730 14.11 -9.94 -18.34
CA ILE A 730 15.25 -9.57 -19.17
C ILE A 730 15.70 -8.20 -18.71
N VAL A 731 17.01 -8.02 -18.59
CA VAL A 731 17.63 -6.74 -18.27
C VAL A 731 18.68 -6.37 -19.29
N SER A 732 18.82 -5.08 -19.55
CA SER A 732 19.92 -4.52 -20.33
C SER A 732 20.34 -3.21 -19.70
N SER A 733 21.64 -3.03 -19.52
CA SER A 733 22.23 -1.82 -18.97
C SER A 733 23.27 -1.27 -19.95
N VAL A 734 23.28 0.04 -20.12
CA VAL A 734 24.24 0.75 -20.98
C VAL A 734 24.81 1.92 -20.19
N ALA A 735 26.13 2.09 -20.27
CA ALA A 735 26.86 3.21 -19.68
C ALA A 735 27.68 3.90 -20.77
N TYR A 736 27.73 5.22 -20.73
CA TYR A 736 28.70 6.01 -21.48
C TYR A 736 29.23 7.09 -20.54
N GLY A 737 30.54 7.33 -20.57
CA GLY A 737 31.12 8.38 -19.78
C GLY A 737 32.50 8.80 -20.25
N LYS A 738 32.86 10.02 -19.91
CA LYS A 738 34.07 10.71 -20.36
C LYS A 738 34.77 11.37 -19.18
N LEU A 739 36.09 11.48 -19.26
CA LEU A 739 36.93 12.25 -18.33
C LEU A 739 38.05 12.91 -19.12
N ASP A 740 38.01 14.23 -19.28
CA ASP A 740 38.95 14.97 -20.13
C ASP A 740 40.35 15.12 -19.51
N ALA A 741 40.43 15.46 -18.22
CA ALA A 741 41.69 15.83 -17.55
C ALA A 741 42.42 14.65 -16.88
N VAL A 742 42.58 13.54 -17.61
CA VAL A 742 43.18 12.29 -17.10
C VAL A 742 44.59 12.53 -16.52
N GLU A 743 45.38 13.39 -17.17
CA GLU A 743 46.76 13.72 -16.81
C GLU A 743 46.92 14.41 -15.44
N LYS A 744 45.84 15.01 -14.91
CA LYS A 744 45.85 15.65 -13.59
C LYS A 744 45.74 14.65 -12.44
N HIS A 745 45.38 13.41 -12.75
CA HIS A 745 45.16 12.35 -11.77
C HIS A 745 46.39 11.44 -11.74
N GLN A 746 47.23 11.61 -10.72
CA GLN A 746 48.52 10.94 -10.62
C GLN A 746 48.53 9.91 -9.48
N ASN A 747 49.43 8.93 -9.57
CA ASN A 747 49.67 7.90 -8.54
C ASN A 747 48.43 7.07 -8.17
N PHE A 748 47.53 6.86 -9.13
CA PHE A 748 46.34 6.03 -8.98
C PHE A 748 45.97 5.44 -10.33
N ASP A 749 45.83 4.12 -10.41
CA ASP A 749 45.42 3.43 -11.62
C ASP A 749 43.89 3.46 -11.74
N PHE A 750 43.36 4.03 -12.81
CA PHE A 750 41.93 4.09 -13.07
C PHE A 750 41.62 3.93 -14.56
N LYS A 751 40.36 3.64 -14.87
CA LYS A 751 39.86 3.50 -16.25
C LYS A 751 38.75 4.50 -16.54
N THR A 752 38.63 4.87 -17.81
CA THR A 752 37.49 5.61 -18.38
C THR A 752 36.75 4.70 -19.38
N PHE A 753 35.52 5.06 -19.75
CA PHE A 753 34.61 4.20 -20.51
C PHE A 753 33.96 4.89 -21.72
N GLU A 754 34.75 5.70 -22.42
CA GLU A 754 34.32 6.53 -23.55
C GLU A 754 33.81 5.74 -24.75
N LYS A 755 34.16 4.45 -24.86
CA LYS A 755 33.67 3.58 -25.94
C LYS A 755 32.32 2.92 -25.62
N GLY A 756 31.76 3.19 -24.44
CA GLY A 756 30.50 2.65 -23.96
C GLY A 756 30.63 1.27 -23.34
N TYR A 757 29.98 1.08 -22.19
CA TYR A 757 29.88 -0.19 -21.48
C TYR A 757 28.49 -0.79 -21.67
N PHE A 758 28.42 -2.09 -21.96
CA PHE A 758 27.17 -2.79 -22.21
C PHE A 758 27.11 -4.08 -21.40
N GLU A 759 25.97 -4.30 -20.74
CA GLU A 759 25.66 -5.59 -20.14
C GLU A 759 24.20 -5.96 -20.39
N SER A 760 23.94 -7.27 -20.43
CA SER A 760 22.59 -7.80 -20.52
C SER A 760 22.49 -9.06 -19.69
N GLY A 761 21.28 -9.37 -19.22
CA GLY A 761 21.09 -10.52 -18.37
C GLY A 761 19.67 -11.05 -18.38
N ILE A 762 19.56 -12.29 -17.93
CA ILE A 762 18.30 -12.98 -17.70
C ILE A 762 18.20 -13.26 -16.20
N GLN A 763 17.09 -12.89 -15.61
CA GLN A 763 16.79 -13.10 -14.21
C GLN A 763 15.53 -13.95 -14.10
N VAL A 764 15.55 -14.94 -13.22
CA VAL A 764 14.42 -15.80 -12.92
C VAL A 764 14.12 -15.67 -11.43
N ASN A 765 13.12 -14.87 -11.12
CA ASN A 765 12.63 -14.69 -9.75
C ASN A 765 11.69 -15.82 -9.35
N ASN A 766 11.46 -15.98 -8.05
CA ASN A 766 10.50 -16.94 -7.50
C ASN A 766 10.73 -18.41 -7.94
N LEU A 767 11.98 -18.83 -8.14
CA LEU A 767 12.35 -20.24 -8.35
C LEU A 767 12.02 -21.08 -7.11
N LEU A 768 12.44 -20.58 -5.95
CA LEU A 768 12.06 -21.12 -4.65
C LEU A 768 11.16 -20.10 -3.95
N ARG A 769 9.98 -20.53 -3.51
CA ARG A 769 9.03 -19.68 -2.79
C ARG A 769 8.83 -20.26 -1.40
N ILE A 770 9.40 -19.61 -0.40
CA ILE A 770 9.24 -19.96 1.01
C ILE A 770 8.02 -19.21 1.51
N LYS A 771 7.01 -19.94 2.01
CA LYS A 771 5.82 -19.33 2.61
C LYS A 771 6.23 -18.49 3.81
N TYR A 772 5.63 -17.31 3.95
CA TYR A 772 5.86 -16.42 5.08
C TYR A 772 4.56 -16.16 5.82
N PHE A 773 4.46 -16.72 7.02
CA PHE A 773 3.39 -16.52 8.00
C PHE A 773 1.99 -17.04 7.59
N PHE A 774 1.44 -16.60 6.44
CA PHE A 774 0.12 -17.00 5.93
C PHE A 774 0.20 -17.57 4.50
N LYS A 775 -0.76 -18.42 4.13
CA LYS A 775 -0.88 -18.97 2.78
C LYS A 775 -1.18 -17.86 1.76
N GLY A 776 -0.21 -17.51 0.92
CA GLY A 776 -0.34 -16.44 -0.08
C GLY A 776 0.84 -15.48 -0.07
N ILE A 777 1.51 -15.29 1.07
CA ILE A 777 2.70 -14.45 1.18
C ILE A 777 3.94 -15.33 1.07
N TYR A 778 4.86 -14.99 0.18
CA TYR A 778 6.07 -15.78 -0.03
C TYR A 778 7.31 -14.90 -0.15
N PHE A 779 8.36 -15.28 0.55
CA PHE A 779 9.72 -14.91 0.19
C PHE A 779 10.17 -15.75 -1.01
N GLY A 780 10.34 -15.08 -2.14
CA GLY A 780 10.84 -15.64 -3.38
C GLY A 780 12.35 -15.50 -3.45
N PHE A 781 13.02 -16.60 -3.79
CA PHE A 781 14.42 -16.65 -4.15
C PHE A 781 14.54 -17.05 -5.62
N GLY A 782 15.48 -16.42 -6.31
CA GLY A 782 15.74 -16.65 -7.71
C GLY A 782 17.21 -16.50 -8.04
N VAL A 783 17.52 -16.57 -9.33
CA VAL A 783 18.87 -16.42 -9.84
C VAL A 783 18.87 -15.50 -11.05
N GLY A 784 19.97 -14.78 -11.27
CA GLY A 784 20.22 -14.00 -12.45
C GLY A 784 21.59 -14.31 -13.02
N ALA A 785 21.67 -14.37 -14.34
CA ALA A 785 22.90 -14.47 -15.09
C ALA A 785 23.04 -13.22 -15.96
N TYR A 786 24.16 -12.54 -15.84
CA TYR A 786 24.47 -11.28 -16.54
C TYR A 786 25.79 -11.44 -17.29
N TYR A 787 25.91 -10.75 -18.42
CA TYR A 787 27.07 -10.80 -19.28
C TYR A 787 27.44 -9.40 -19.75
N ARG A 788 28.69 -8.99 -19.53
CA ARG A 788 29.27 -7.78 -20.15
C ARG A 788 29.84 -8.09 -21.53
N TYR A 789 29.65 -7.16 -22.47
CA TYR A 789 30.10 -7.29 -23.84
C TYR A 789 30.49 -5.94 -24.45
N GLY A 790 31.12 -5.99 -25.62
CA GLY A 790 31.62 -4.80 -26.31
C GLY A 790 33.09 -4.54 -25.97
N GLU A 791 33.50 -3.28 -26.03
CA GLU A 791 34.92 -2.91 -25.91
C GLU A 791 35.52 -3.25 -24.52
N TYR A 792 34.72 -3.11 -23.46
CA TYR A 792 35.15 -3.34 -22.08
C TYR A 792 34.91 -4.77 -21.60
N GLN A 793 34.82 -5.74 -22.53
CA GLN A 793 34.84 -7.15 -22.19
C GLN A 793 36.22 -7.57 -21.69
N LEU A 794 36.25 -8.45 -20.68
CA LEU A 794 37.50 -9.06 -20.21
C LEU A 794 38.01 -10.14 -21.18
N PRO A 795 39.32 -10.43 -21.18
CA PRO A 795 39.92 -11.38 -22.13
C PRO A 795 39.34 -12.79 -22.06
N ASN A 796 39.02 -13.29 -20.87
CA ASN A 796 38.41 -14.60 -20.71
C ASN A 796 36.89 -14.47 -20.70
N MET A 797 36.21 -15.33 -21.46
CA MET A 797 34.75 -15.33 -21.55
C MET A 797 34.07 -15.54 -20.19
N GLU A 798 34.64 -16.39 -19.33
CA GLU A 798 34.07 -16.72 -18.01
C GLU A 798 34.04 -15.50 -17.08
N ASP A 799 35.05 -14.64 -17.13
CA ASP A 799 35.17 -13.43 -16.30
C ASP A 799 34.15 -12.34 -16.69
N ASN A 800 33.48 -12.51 -17.83
CA ASN A 800 32.42 -11.61 -18.28
C ASN A 800 31.04 -11.98 -17.74
N PHE A 801 30.89 -13.14 -17.09
CA PHE A 801 29.64 -13.56 -16.45
C PHE A 801 29.54 -13.15 -14.99
N ALA A 802 28.35 -12.74 -14.58
CA ALA A 802 27.98 -12.65 -13.17
C ALA A 802 26.74 -13.49 -12.89
N PHE A 803 26.86 -14.44 -11.96
CA PHE A 803 25.75 -15.25 -11.46
C PHE A 803 25.39 -14.79 -10.05
N LYS A 804 24.14 -14.37 -9.85
CA LYS A 804 23.70 -13.75 -8.61
C LYS A 804 22.35 -14.28 -8.14
N LEU A 805 22.16 -14.30 -6.83
CA LEU A 805 20.91 -14.59 -6.16
C LEU A 805 20.00 -13.37 -6.19
N THR A 806 18.71 -13.64 -6.41
CA THR A 806 17.67 -12.61 -6.44
C THR A 806 16.66 -12.88 -5.34
N THR A 807 16.12 -11.83 -4.74
CA THR A 807 15.10 -11.93 -3.70
C THR A 807 13.90 -11.09 -4.06
N THR A 808 12.71 -11.61 -3.79
CA THR A 808 11.44 -10.93 -4.03
C THR A 808 10.47 -11.21 -2.89
N LEU A 809 9.67 -10.22 -2.51
CA LEU A 809 8.49 -10.46 -1.69
C LEU A 809 7.29 -10.57 -2.64
N SER A 810 6.63 -11.73 -2.67
CA SER A 810 5.49 -11.99 -3.57
C SER A 810 4.20 -12.29 -2.79
N LEU A 811 3.09 -11.76 -3.31
CA LEU A 811 1.72 -12.08 -2.91
C LEU A 811 1.08 -13.09 -3.90
#